data_AF-A0A318YDH4-F1
#
_entry.id   AF-A0A318YDH4-F1
#
_cell.length_a   1.000
_cell.length_b   1.000
_cell.length_c   1.000
_cell.angle_alpha   90.00
_cell.angle_beta   90.00
_cell.angle_gamma   90.00
#
_symmetry.space_group_name_H-M   'P 1'
#
loop_
_entity.id
_entity.type
_entity.pdbx_description
1 polymer ?
#
loop_
_entity_poly.entity_id
_entity_poly.type
_entity_poly.pdbx_seq_one_letter_code
_entity_poly.pdbx_strand_id
1 'polypeptide(L)'
;MRLPVLLKLVVALATLCQALLVSNNSSGDVTWDEYSLIVNGERVFINAAEFHYQRLPVPEMWLDVLQKLKTNGFNTISVYFFWSYHSASRDAYDFDTGAHNIQRLFDMAKETGLWVIARPGHYVNAQTNAGGLALWGSDGSMGKLRTSDEAYHQAWLPYMRKVGQIIAANQITKGGPVILFQVENELRETSHKPNNTLVTYMEQFESVIRDVGITVPTTHNEQSTRYISWSRNYENVSGAVDIYSFDDYPAGFLVGNKCDGATGFDVVRTYYQWFMNYAWSGPIYLAEFEGGRTLTWGAPQNYDDCRSEHSTTFVDIYYKNNIGQRVTLQSIYEGYGGTNWGHSACPVAYTSNDYMTPLRETRQQWAKLWQKKLIQLFSGSAPHLLKTNMHGNGSGFSLSTPDAYSWVLKNPDTQATFTVLQQNETPSTATITFSAYLNTSLGNVTVPGIQLEERQSKILVTDYKFGNQTLLYSSTDVLTNAVLPGHDVLTLYLWEGQTGEFALTTSNNSTFEVYGASTVSSTLHPGYQKIKYTQSSGSTVLRFSDGIIVLLLDQPTAWHFWAPSTSKYPSPRPDQKLFILGPYLVRSTSVDNEVLQVSGDNNGTMTLESFIGDVPIKAVEWNGQILTATKTPYGSYTAQIPGTENRSVTLPPLNHWHSAESLPEIQPDFDDSRWTVANKSSTLSPQAPLTLPVLFSSDYGYYAGAKIYRGYFDGINYTAVNITAAGGLAFGWNAWLNGHLIGGHPGDPDLSATNSTLTLPAGILGAYLLPGGTRTATGFKLWKIQGNAGGSKNIDPVRGPMNEGGLYAERLGWFLPGFPASDDTEFSSTSSPLDGIKQSGVRFYVTTFNLDIDSDLDAPIGVSLSAPNGTIARVMIWVNGYQYGKYVPHIGPQTKFPIPPGIINDRGQNTLALSVWAQTDAGAKLDTVELFTYGLYQADFQFDRDWSYLQPRWEDRSMWS
;
A
#
# COMPACT_ATOMS: atom_id res chain seq x y z
N MET A 1 26.93 27.08 57.68
CA MET A 1 27.55 25.94 56.96
C MET A 1 26.47 24.91 56.55
N ARG A 2 25.58 25.24 55.59
CA ARG A 2 24.50 24.34 55.10
C ARG A 2 24.14 24.51 53.61
N LEU A 3 24.96 25.20 52.81
CA LEU A 3 24.70 25.43 51.38
C LEU A 3 25.17 24.32 50.42
N PRO A 4 26.34 23.65 50.60
CA PRO A 4 26.87 22.73 49.58
C PRO A 4 26.21 21.34 49.55
N VAL A 5 25.31 21.03 50.50
CA VAL A 5 24.54 19.77 50.51
C VAL A 5 23.24 19.92 49.73
N LEU A 6 22.56 21.07 49.84
CA LEU A 6 21.30 21.32 49.13
C LEU A 6 21.52 21.40 47.61
N LEU A 7 22.60 22.06 47.18
CA LEU A 7 22.96 22.13 45.76
C LEU A 7 23.29 20.74 45.17
N LYS A 8 23.91 19.86 45.95
CA LYS A 8 24.17 18.46 45.54
C LYS A 8 22.89 17.63 45.47
N LEU A 9 21.91 17.84 46.35
CA LEU A 9 20.60 17.18 46.23
C LEU A 9 19.82 17.68 45.00
N VAL A 10 19.81 18.98 44.73
CA VAL A 10 19.10 19.53 43.56
C VAL A 10 19.74 19.07 42.25
N VAL A 11 21.07 19.03 42.16
CA VAL A 11 21.76 18.45 40.99
C VAL A 11 21.50 16.94 40.88
N ALA A 12 21.53 16.20 42.00
CA ALA A 12 21.24 14.76 41.99
C ALA A 12 19.79 14.44 41.56
N LEU A 13 18.79 15.20 42.01
CA LEU A 13 17.41 15.06 41.54
C LEU A 13 17.26 15.50 40.08
N ALA A 14 17.95 16.55 39.62
CA ALA A 14 17.94 16.93 38.21
C ALA A 14 18.52 15.82 37.30
N THR A 15 19.60 15.16 37.72
CA THR A 15 20.14 13.99 37.02
C THR A 15 19.26 12.74 37.13
N LEU A 16 18.51 12.57 38.22
CA LEU A 16 17.52 11.48 38.33
C LEU A 16 16.28 11.72 37.46
N CYS A 17 15.82 12.97 37.31
CA CYS A 17 14.72 13.30 36.40
C CYS A 17 15.11 13.24 34.92
N GLN A 18 16.39 13.35 34.56
CA GLN A 18 16.87 13.02 33.22
C GLN A 18 17.04 11.50 32.99
N ALA A 19 16.96 10.68 34.04
CA ALA A 19 17.06 9.22 33.98
C ALA A 19 15.68 8.51 33.94
N LEU A 20 14.60 9.24 33.65
CA LEU A 20 13.27 8.68 33.34
C LEU A 20 12.96 8.67 31.83
N LEU A 21 14.00 8.82 30.99
CA LEU A 21 13.97 8.20 29.66
C LEU A 21 13.90 6.68 29.88
N VAL A 22 12.86 6.02 29.39
CA VAL A 22 12.72 4.55 29.45
C VAL A 22 13.61 3.92 28.36
N SER A 23 14.92 4.11 28.49
CA SER A 23 15.92 3.61 27.54
C SER A 23 16.26 2.14 27.83
N ASN A 24 15.39 1.23 27.38
CA ASN A 24 15.70 -0.20 27.35
C ASN A 24 16.69 -0.53 26.22
N ASN A 25 17.95 -0.12 26.43
CA ASN A 25 19.16 -0.67 25.81
C ASN A 25 19.21 -0.72 24.25
N SER A 26 18.37 0.05 23.54
CA SER A 26 18.59 0.35 22.12
C SER A 26 19.81 1.25 21.98
N SER A 27 20.61 1.05 20.93
CA SER A 27 21.66 1.99 20.58
C SER A 27 21.04 3.37 20.31
N GLY A 28 21.73 4.44 20.73
CA GLY A 28 21.18 5.79 20.82
C GLY A 28 20.71 6.45 19.51
N ASP A 29 20.77 5.72 18.40
CA ASP A 29 20.31 6.11 17.06
C ASP A 29 18.77 6.15 16.98
N VAL A 30 18.06 5.32 17.76
CA VAL A 30 16.59 5.35 17.88
C VAL A 30 16.15 5.20 19.34
N THR A 31 15.48 6.23 19.84
CA THR A 31 14.87 6.29 21.17
C THR A 31 13.48 6.93 21.08
N TRP A 32 12.73 6.97 22.18
CA TRP A 32 11.39 7.57 22.22
C TRP A 32 11.07 8.07 23.63
N ASP A 33 10.00 8.85 23.74
CA ASP A 33 9.34 9.24 24.99
C ASP A 33 7.82 9.38 24.80
N GLU A 34 7.11 9.96 25.76
CA GLU A 34 5.65 10.13 25.71
C GLU A 34 5.14 11.09 24.61
N TYR A 35 6.02 11.66 23.77
CA TYR A 35 5.65 12.59 22.71
C TYR A 35 5.95 12.08 21.30
N SER A 36 7.16 11.57 21.04
CA SER A 36 7.60 11.22 19.68
C SER A 36 8.77 10.24 19.66
N LEU A 37 8.98 9.62 18.50
CA LEU A 37 10.25 8.93 18.19
C LEU A 37 11.36 9.97 18.02
N ILE A 38 12.54 9.64 18.50
CA ILE A 38 13.77 10.42 18.41
C ILE A 38 14.77 9.60 17.59
N VAL A 39 15.10 10.08 16.40
CA VAL A 39 16.04 9.42 15.48
C VAL A 39 17.29 10.28 15.37
N ASN A 40 18.47 9.71 15.63
CA ASN A 40 19.76 10.39 15.68
C ASN A 40 19.77 11.65 16.57
N GLY A 41 18.98 11.65 17.65
CA GLY A 41 18.83 12.77 18.58
C GLY A 41 17.80 13.84 18.19
N GLU A 42 17.17 13.74 17.02
CA GLU A 42 16.12 14.66 16.57
C GLU A 42 14.72 14.02 16.71
N ARG A 43 13.75 14.78 17.23
CA ARG A 43 12.34 14.36 17.22
C ARG A 43 11.81 14.36 15.79
N VAL A 44 11.08 13.32 15.42
CA VAL A 44 10.53 13.15 14.07
C VAL A 44 9.04 12.83 14.13
N PHE A 45 8.28 13.40 13.19
CA PHE A 45 6.95 12.89 12.86
C PHE A 45 7.14 11.72 11.89
N ILE A 46 6.79 10.50 12.28
CA ILE A 46 6.87 9.36 11.36
C ILE A 46 5.60 9.32 10.51
N ASN A 47 5.79 9.59 9.23
CA ASN A 47 4.78 9.51 8.20
C ASN A 47 5.17 8.35 7.28
N ALA A 48 4.67 7.16 7.62
CA ALA A 48 4.90 5.94 6.86
C ALA A 48 3.82 5.72 5.79
N ALA A 49 4.24 5.09 4.69
CA ALA A 49 3.37 4.51 3.68
C ALA A 49 3.50 3.00 3.73
N GLU A 50 2.40 2.25 3.79
CA GLU A 50 2.47 0.81 3.58
C GLU A 50 2.84 0.52 2.12
N PHE A 51 3.85 -0.33 1.91
CA PHE A 51 4.39 -0.69 0.60
C PHE A 51 4.76 -2.18 0.55
N HIS A 52 4.07 -2.91 -0.32
CA HIS A 52 4.27 -4.35 -0.51
C HIS A 52 5.05 -4.63 -1.79
N TYR A 53 6.37 -4.74 -1.69
CA TYR A 53 7.27 -5.05 -2.83
C TYR A 53 6.84 -6.30 -3.61
N GLN A 54 6.28 -7.31 -2.93
CA GLN A 54 5.72 -8.50 -3.56
C GLN A 54 4.64 -8.15 -4.60
N ARG A 55 3.79 -7.14 -4.34
CA ARG A 55 2.68 -6.73 -5.23
C ARG A 55 3.11 -5.88 -6.42
N LEU A 56 4.40 -5.62 -6.57
CA LEU A 56 5.02 -4.98 -7.74
C LEU A 56 6.31 -5.75 -8.06
N PRO A 57 6.25 -6.89 -8.77
CA PRO A 57 7.36 -7.85 -8.89
C PRO A 57 8.46 -7.42 -9.87
N VAL A 58 8.83 -6.14 -9.86
CA VAL A 58 9.88 -5.53 -10.68
C VAL A 58 10.71 -4.61 -9.77
N PRO A 59 11.91 -5.02 -9.33
CA PRO A 59 12.70 -4.26 -8.37
C PRO A 59 12.97 -2.81 -8.79
N GLU A 60 13.24 -2.57 -10.07
CA GLU A 60 13.45 -1.23 -10.60
C GLU A 60 12.22 -0.33 -10.39
N MET A 61 11.00 -0.85 -10.49
CA MET A 61 9.78 -0.07 -10.29
C MET A 61 9.50 0.25 -8.82
N TRP A 62 10.14 -0.43 -7.87
CA TRP A 62 10.10 -0.01 -6.46
C TRP A 62 10.67 1.40 -6.31
N LEU A 63 11.78 1.72 -7.00
CA LEU A 63 12.39 3.04 -6.92
C LEU A 63 11.46 4.16 -7.41
N ASP A 64 10.66 3.93 -8.46
CA ASP A 64 9.63 4.89 -8.90
C ASP A 64 8.59 5.15 -7.81
N VAL A 65 8.05 4.09 -7.21
CA VAL A 65 7.06 4.20 -6.13
C VAL A 65 7.67 4.88 -4.90
N LEU A 66 8.88 4.50 -4.48
CA LEU A 66 9.58 5.08 -3.34
C LEU A 66 9.84 6.58 -3.54
N GLN A 67 10.29 6.99 -4.75
CA GLN A 67 10.43 8.40 -5.09
C GLN A 67 9.09 9.15 -5.03
N LYS A 68 8.03 8.61 -5.64
CA LYS A 68 6.68 9.19 -5.61
C LYS A 68 6.12 9.32 -4.18
N LEU A 69 6.41 8.36 -3.30
CA LEU A 69 6.03 8.43 -1.89
C LEU A 69 6.83 9.52 -1.14
N LYS A 70 8.16 9.52 -1.29
CA LYS A 70 9.08 10.48 -0.66
C LYS A 70 8.73 11.93 -0.98
N THR A 71 8.51 12.25 -2.25
CA THR A 71 8.25 13.62 -2.73
C THR A 71 6.84 14.09 -2.35
N ASN A 72 5.92 13.17 -2.08
CA ASN A 72 4.63 13.44 -1.46
C ASN A 72 4.66 13.47 0.08
N GLY A 73 5.83 13.63 0.69
CA GLY A 73 6.00 13.94 2.12
C GLY A 73 6.09 12.74 3.06
N PHE A 74 6.03 11.50 2.55
CA PHE A 74 6.37 10.33 3.37
C PHE A 74 7.87 10.34 3.67
N ASN A 75 8.26 9.99 4.88
CA ASN A 75 9.67 9.83 5.29
C ASN A 75 10.04 8.39 5.63
N THR A 76 9.06 7.49 5.61
CA THR A 76 9.18 6.11 6.05
C THR A 76 8.33 5.23 5.13
N ILE A 77 8.74 3.97 4.92
CA ILE A 77 7.85 2.91 4.41
C ILE A 77 7.65 1.85 5.49
N SER A 78 6.47 1.25 5.47
CA SER A 78 6.11 0.10 6.29
C SER A 78 5.94 -1.10 5.37
N VAL A 79 6.58 -2.22 5.71
CA VAL A 79 6.82 -3.31 4.75
C VAL A 79 6.56 -4.68 5.39
N TYR A 80 5.54 -5.38 4.90
CA TYR A 80 5.38 -6.81 5.13
C TYR A 80 6.39 -7.66 4.36
N PHE A 81 6.80 -8.78 4.96
CA PHE A 81 7.61 -9.81 4.30
C PHE A 81 6.79 -11.12 4.24
N PHE A 82 6.52 -11.61 3.03
CA PHE A 82 5.54 -12.67 2.80
C PHE A 82 6.23 -14.05 2.80
N TRP A 83 6.03 -14.84 3.84
CA TRP A 83 6.60 -16.20 3.93
C TRP A 83 6.10 -17.10 2.78
N SER A 84 4.84 -16.96 2.34
CA SER A 84 4.28 -17.58 1.14
C SER A 84 5.05 -17.26 -0.15
N TYR A 85 5.58 -16.05 -0.28
CA TYR A 85 6.35 -15.61 -1.44
C TYR A 85 7.78 -16.14 -1.38
N HIS A 86 8.41 -16.12 -0.20
CA HIS A 86 9.81 -16.50 -0.03
C HIS A 86 10.05 -18.01 0.19
N SER A 87 9.03 -18.82 0.47
CA SER A 87 9.19 -20.25 0.82
C SER A 87 8.23 -21.17 0.07
N ALA A 88 8.69 -21.68 -1.07
CA ALA A 88 7.98 -22.65 -1.90
C ALA A 88 7.77 -24.02 -1.22
N SER A 89 8.71 -24.41 -0.36
CA SER A 89 8.71 -25.66 0.39
C SER A 89 9.42 -25.48 1.72
N ARG A 90 9.19 -26.41 2.66
CA ARG A 90 9.76 -26.33 4.01
C ARG A 90 11.29 -26.24 3.97
N ASP A 91 11.82 -25.32 4.76
CA ASP A 91 13.25 -24.99 4.90
C ASP A 91 13.95 -24.43 3.63
N ALA A 92 13.23 -24.34 2.50
CA ALA A 92 13.66 -23.64 1.29
C ALA A 92 13.23 -22.17 1.34
N TYR A 93 14.17 -21.28 1.04
CA TYR A 93 13.97 -19.83 1.08
C TYR A 93 14.75 -19.13 -0.04
N ASP A 94 14.09 -18.20 -0.73
CA ASP A 94 14.70 -17.28 -1.69
C ASP A 94 14.53 -15.84 -1.20
N PHE A 95 15.61 -15.09 -1.10
CA PHE A 95 15.63 -13.67 -0.69
C PHE A 95 16.47 -12.80 -1.62
N ASP A 96 16.82 -13.31 -2.80
CA ASP A 96 17.86 -12.73 -3.68
C ASP A 96 17.47 -12.70 -5.16
N THR A 97 16.62 -13.63 -5.64
CA THR A 97 16.22 -13.74 -7.04
C THR A 97 15.21 -12.67 -7.42
N GLY A 98 15.54 -11.80 -8.37
CA GLY A 98 14.59 -10.83 -8.95
C GLY A 98 13.86 -10.01 -7.89
N ALA A 99 12.52 -10.09 -7.87
CA ALA A 99 11.67 -9.40 -6.90
C ALA A 99 11.63 -10.03 -5.49
N HIS A 100 12.28 -11.17 -5.28
CA HIS A 100 12.53 -11.69 -3.93
C HIS A 100 13.69 -10.97 -3.22
N ASN A 101 14.45 -10.10 -3.91
CA ASN A 101 15.65 -9.47 -3.36
C ASN A 101 15.36 -8.41 -2.27
N ILE A 102 15.45 -8.82 -1.00
CA ILE A 102 15.19 -7.94 0.14
C ILE A 102 16.29 -6.90 0.33
N GLN A 103 17.57 -7.25 0.10
CA GLN A 103 18.68 -6.30 0.28
C GLN A 103 18.52 -5.10 -0.67
N ARG A 104 18.15 -5.37 -1.93
CA ARG A 104 17.90 -4.35 -2.95
C ARG A 104 16.78 -3.37 -2.55
N LEU A 105 15.74 -3.85 -1.87
CA LEU A 105 14.69 -2.98 -1.33
C LEU A 105 15.23 -2.03 -0.25
N PHE A 106 16.05 -2.53 0.68
CA PHE A 106 16.69 -1.69 1.70
C PHE A 106 17.68 -0.69 1.11
N ASP A 107 18.45 -1.10 0.11
CA ASP A 107 19.38 -0.21 -0.60
C ASP A 107 18.62 0.93 -1.30
N MET A 108 17.51 0.64 -1.99
CA MET A 108 16.66 1.64 -2.64
C MET A 108 15.94 2.58 -1.64
N ALA A 109 15.45 2.06 -0.51
CA ALA A 109 14.85 2.88 0.53
C ALA A 109 15.88 3.87 1.12
N LYS A 110 17.10 3.38 1.39
CA LYS A 110 18.23 4.21 1.84
C LYS A 110 18.68 5.22 0.80
N GLU A 111 18.74 4.84 -0.48
CA GLU A 111 19.11 5.73 -1.58
C GLU A 111 18.12 6.89 -1.75
N THR A 112 16.82 6.59 -1.64
CA THR A 112 15.70 7.53 -1.74
C THR A 112 15.59 8.44 -0.51
N GLY A 113 16.25 8.10 0.60
CA GLY A 113 16.12 8.82 1.86
C GLY A 113 14.78 8.53 2.54
N LEU A 114 14.44 7.26 2.68
CA LEU A 114 13.30 6.75 3.44
C LEU A 114 13.78 5.81 4.55
N TRP A 115 13.20 5.91 5.74
CA TRP A 115 13.32 4.89 6.77
C TRP A 115 12.41 3.69 6.48
N VAL A 116 12.63 2.57 7.18
CA VAL A 116 11.77 1.38 7.09
C VAL A 116 11.27 0.94 8.47
N ILE A 117 9.98 0.65 8.55
CA ILE A 117 9.35 -0.16 9.61
C ILE A 117 9.24 -1.57 9.04
N ALA A 118 10.02 -2.51 9.58
CA ALA A 118 10.05 -3.88 9.09
C ALA A 118 8.96 -4.72 9.78
N ARG A 119 8.03 -5.31 9.02
CA ARG A 119 6.91 -6.12 9.52
C ARG A 119 7.00 -7.57 8.99
N PRO A 120 7.99 -8.39 9.39
CA PRO A 120 8.21 -9.72 8.81
C PRO A 120 7.19 -10.79 9.18
N GLY A 121 6.07 -10.43 9.80
CA GLY A 121 5.02 -11.36 10.20
C GLY A 121 5.46 -12.24 11.37
N HIS A 122 5.54 -13.56 11.25
CA HIS A 122 5.47 -14.39 10.02
C HIS A 122 4.04 -14.64 9.52
N TYR A 123 3.01 -14.29 10.30
CA TYR A 123 1.66 -14.04 9.80
C TYR A 123 1.50 -12.53 9.56
N VAL A 124 0.98 -12.11 8.40
CA VAL A 124 0.82 -10.70 8.03
C VAL A 124 -0.61 -10.31 7.64
N ASN A 125 -1.52 -11.28 7.49
CA ASN A 125 -2.85 -11.06 6.90
C ASN A 125 -2.79 -10.42 5.49
N ALA A 126 -2.72 -9.09 5.41
CA ALA A 126 -2.49 -8.29 4.21
C ALA A 126 -3.46 -8.55 3.03
N GLN A 127 -4.59 -9.23 3.24
CA GLN A 127 -5.45 -9.77 2.18
C GLN A 127 -4.71 -10.69 1.19
N THR A 128 -3.70 -11.41 1.68
CA THR A 128 -2.91 -12.37 0.90
C THR A 128 -3.26 -13.82 1.21
N ASN A 129 -2.93 -14.72 0.30
CA ASN A 129 -3.17 -16.16 0.43
C ASN A 129 -2.51 -16.70 1.72
N ALA A 130 -3.27 -17.49 2.48
CA ALA A 130 -2.95 -17.94 3.85
C ALA A 130 -2.54 -16.83 4.85
N GLY A 131 -2.85 -15.56 4.58
CA GLY A 131 -2.39 -14.43 5.38
C GLY A 131 -0.86 -14.23 5.35
N GLY A 132 -0.23 -14.65 4.25
CA GLY A 132 1.21 -14.57 4.01
C GLY A 132 2.03 -15.71 4.63
N LEU A 133 1.40 -16.65 5.36
CA LEU A 133 2.07 -17.88 5.83
C LEU A 133 2.52 -18.77 4.67
N ALA A 134 3.60 -19.52 4.83
CA ALA A 134 4.03 -20.45 3.79
C ALA A 134 2.96 -21.50 3.47
N LEU A 135 2.58 -21.57 2.19
CA LEU A 135 1.42 -22.35 1.76
C LEU A 135 1.59 -23.85 2.00
N TRP A 136 2.82 -24.35 2.13
CA TRP A 136 3.09 -25.74 2.48
C TRP A 136 2.57 -26.15 3.86
N GLY A 137 2.36 -25.21 4.79
CA GLY A 137 1.74 -25.47 6.09
C GLY A 137 0.23 -25.70 6.06
N SER A 138 -0.43 -25.48 4.92
CA SER A 138 -1.88 -25.67 4.74
C SER A 138 -2.33 -27.14 4.74
N ASP A 139 -1.40 -28.09 4.87
CA ASP A 139 -1.67 -29.50 5.16
C ASP A 139 -1.88 -29.79 6.66
N GLY A 140 -1.70 -28.78 7.53
CA GLY A 140 -1.80 -28.89 9.00
C GLY A 140 -0.48 -29.23 9.71
N SER A 141 0.62 -29.40 8.97
CA SER A 141 1.96 -29.73 9.53
C SER A 141 2.51 -28.69 10.52
N MET A 142 1.99 -27.46 10.51
CA MET A 142 2.35 -26.37 11.42
C MET A 142 1.62 -26.40 12.78
N GLY A 143 0.72 -27.36 13.04
CA GLY A 143 -0.04 -27.41 14.30
C GLY A 143 -0.97 -26.21 14.51
N LYS A 144 -1.09 -25.73 15.74
CA LYS A 144 -1.94 -24.57 16.07
C LYS A 144 -1.24 -23.24 15.74
N LEU A 145 -1.55 -22.71 14.57
CA LEU A 145 -1.11 -21.39 14.10
C LEU A 145 -1.39 -20.28 15.14
N ARG A 146 -0.48 -19.31 15.23
CA ARG A 146 -0.53 -18.11 16.09
C ARG A 146 -0.70 -18.42 17.58
N THR A 147 -0.05 -19.48 18.04
CA THR A 147 0.02 -19.90 19.45
C THR A 147 1.42 -20.42 19.78
N SER A 148 1.71 -20.69 21.06
CA SER A 148 2.97 -21.30 21.52
C SER A 148 3.07 -22.82 21.23
N ASP A 149 2.41 -23.31 20.18
CA ASP A 149 2.51 -24.71 19.74
C ASP A 149 3.92 -24.99 19.21
N GLU A 150 4.56 -26.04 19.71
CA GLU A 150 5.92 -26.40 19.34
C GLU A 150 6.06 -26.71 17.84
N ALA A 151 5.03 -27.31 17.22
CA ALA A 151 5.04 -27.55 15.78
C ALA A 151 5.00 -26.24 14.98
N TYR A 152 4.32 -25.23 15.49
CA TYR A 152 4.28 -23.90 14.89
C TYR A 152 5.62 -23.18 15.08
N HIS A 153 6.14 -23.18 16.31
CA HIS A 153 7.45 -22.61 16.65
C HIS A 153 8.56 -23.14 15.73
N GLN A 154 8.67 -24.47 15.61
CA GLN A 154 9.68 -25.11 14.75
C GLN A 154 9.43 -24.91 13.24
N ALA A 155 8.23 -24.52 12.83
CA ALA A 155 7.93 -24.21 11.43
C ALA A 155 8.38 -22.78 11.04
N TRP A 156 8.10 -21.78 11.88
CA TRP A 156 8.44 -20.37 11.56
C TRP A 156 9.85 -19.96 11.98
N LEU A 157 10.46 -20.64 12.96
CA LEU A 157 11.80 -20.32 13.47
C LEU A 157 12.89 -20.18 12.38
N PRO A 158 13.00 -21.09 11.39
CA PRO A 158 14.03 -20.96 10.35
C PRO A 158 13.79 -19.77 9.41
N TYR A 159 12.51 -19.47 9.10
CA TYR A 159 12.13 -18.29 8.30
C TYR A 159 12.52 -17.00 9.02
N MET A 160 12.05 -16.85 10.27
CA MET A 160 12.31 -15.67 11.09
C MET A 160 13.80 -15.45 11.33
N ARG A 161 14.59 -16.53 11.47
CA ARG A 161 16.05 -16.41 11.58
C ARG A 161 16.68 -15.84 10.30
N LYS A 162 16.31 -16.34 9.11
CA LYS A 162 16.89 -15.85 7.86
C LYS A 162 16.47 -14.42 7.53
N VAL A 163 15.17 -14.12 7.51
CA VAL A 163 14.70 -12.76 7.20
C VAL A 163 15.14 -11.77 8.28
N GLY A 164 15.15 -12.19 9.55
CA GLY A 164 15.62 -11.41 10.68
C GLY A 164 17.12 -11.07 10.60
N GLN A 165 17.97 -11.94 10.06
CA GLN A 165 19.39 -11.62 9.81
C GLN A 165 19.56 -10.53 8.76
N ILE A 166 18.79 -10.55 7.67
CA ILE A 166 18.83 -9.52 6.61
C ILE A 166 18.34 -8.18 7.18
N ILE A 167 17.21 -8.18 7.90
CA ILE A 167 16.70 -6.98 8.59
C ILE A 167 17.72 -6.46 9.62
N ALA A 168 18.32 -7.35 10.41
CA ALA A 168 19.29 -7.00 11.44
C ALA A 168 20.55 -6.37 10.85
N ALA A 169 20.96 -6.73 9.63
CA ALA A 169 22.06 -6.09 8.90
C ALA A 169 21.71 -4.67 8.42
N ASN A 170 20.43 -4.39 8.16
CA ASN A 170 19.91 -3.14 7.58
C ASN A 170 19.28 -2.19 8.60
N GLN A 171 19.53 -2.39 9.89
CA GLN A 171 19.19 -1.43 10.94
C GLN A 171 19.99 -0.13 10.80
N ILE A 172 19.38 1.00 11.17
CA ILE A 172 20.05 2.31 11.26
C ILE A 172 21.31 2.28 12.14
N THR A 173 21.32 1.40 13.14
CA THR A 173 22.43 1.09 14.04
C THR A 173 23.66 0.48 13.34
N LYS A 174 23.48 0.03 12.09
CA LYS A 174 24.51 -0.46 11.15
C LYS A 174 24.55 0.37 9.86
N GLY A 175 23.91 1.55 9.86
CA GLY A 175 23.84 2.45 8.72
C GLY A 175 22.83 2.07 7.65
N GLY A 176 21.89 1.16 7.91
CA GLY A 176 20.75 0.86 7.02
C GLY A 176 19.51 1.75 7.29
N PRO A 177 18.37 1.51 6.62
CA PRO A 177 17.18 2.35 6.77
C PRO A 177 16.21 1.89 7.87
N VAL A 178 16.34 0.68 8.44
CA VAL A 178 15.34 0.13 9.38
C VAL A 178 15.43 0.83 10.75
N ILE A 179 14.32 1.42 11.19
CA ILE A 179 14.20 2.17 12.46
C ILE A 179 13.30 1.51 13.50
N LEU A 180 12.37 0.63 13.07
CA LEU A 180 11.41 -0.07 13.93
C LEU A 180 11.20 -1.49 13.39
N PHE A 181 10.86 -2.42 14.28
CA PHE A 181 10.59 -3.81 13.93
C PHE A 181 9.24 -4.24 14.54
N GLN A 182 8.27 -4.60 13.73
CA GLN A 182 6.99 -5.11 14.23
C GLN A 182 7.05 -6.61 14.53
N VAL A 183 6.53 -7.00 15.68
CA VAL A 183 6.31 -8.38 16.11
C VAL A 183 4.86 -8.79 15.80
N GLU A 184 4.67 -9.88 15.05
CA GLU A 184 3.37 -10.41 14.66
C GLU A 184 2.50 -9.42 13.84
N ASN A 185 1.21 -9.75 13.64
CA ASN A 185 0.25 -8.87 12.98
C ASN A 185 -1.18 -8.99 13.51
N GLU A 186 -1.75 -7.94 14.12
CA GLU A 186 -3.09 -7.97 14.73
C GLU A 186 -3.28 -9.16 15.71
N LEU A 187 -2.24 -9.52 16.46
CA LEU A 187 -2.36 -10.56 17.49
C LEU A 187 -3.22 -10.04 18.64
N ARG A 188 -4.53 -10.31 18.57
CA ARG A 188 -5.48 -9.82 19.56
C ARG A 188 -5.19 -10.42 20.94
N GLU A 189 -4.84 -9.58 21.90
CA GLU A 189 -4.65 -10.09 23.25
C GLU A 189 -5.99 -10.43 23.92
N THR A 190 -6.07 -11.65 24.44
CA THR A 190 -7.27 -12.16 25.14
C THR A 190 -7.03 -12.47 26.62
N SER A 191 -5.77 -12.51 27.08
CA SER A 191 -5.39 -12.76 28.47
C SER A 191 -3.90 -12.51 28.71
N HIS A 192 -3.55 -11.31 29.20
CA HIS A 192 -2.19 -10.92 29.59
C HIS A 192 -1.77 -11.61 30.90
N LYS A 193 -1.36 -12.88 30.82
CA LYS A 193 -0.99 -13.69 32.00
C LYS A 193 0.26 -14.53 31.74
N PRO A 194 1.17 -14.67 32.71
CA PRO A 194 2.33 -15.56 32.59
C PRO A 194 1.92 -16.98 32.18
N ASN A 195 2.65 -17.56 31.23
CA ASN A 195 2.37 -18.88 30.64
C ASN A 195 1.03 -18.99 29.86
N ASN A 196 0.35 -17.88 29.54
CA ASN A 196 -0.67 -17.91 28.51
C ASN A 196 0.01 -18.20 27.15
N THR A 197 -0.63 -19.00 26.29
CA THR A 197 -0.05 -19.39 25.00
C THR A 197 0.28 -18.21 24.08
N LEU A 198 -0.44 -17.09 24.18
CA LEU A 198 -0.13 -15.86 23.42
C LEU A 198 1.10 -15.13 24.00
N VAL A 199 1.19 -15.04 25.34
CA VAL A 199 2.36 -14.48 26.03
C VAL A 199 3.61 -15.29 25.71
N THR A 200 3.56 -16.62 25.84
CA THR A 200 4.70 -17.50 25.51
C THR A 200 5.05 -17.48 24.03
N TYR A 201 4.09 -17.26 23.14
CA TYR A 201 4.35 -17.06 21.71
C TYR A 201 5.07 -15.73 21.43
N MET A 202 4.70 -14.64 22.11
CA MET A 202 5.42 -13.36 22.02
C MET A 202 6.82 -13.44 22.64
N GLU A 203 7.01 -14.14 23.77
CA GLU A 203 8.33 -14.44 24.37
C GLU A 203 9.23 -15.25 23.41
N GLN A 204 8.67 -16.27 22.76
CA GLN A 204 9.36 -17.05 21.73
C GLN A 204 9.81 -16.17 20.56
N PHE A 205 8.96 -15.22 20.13
CA PHE A 205 9.29 -14.28 19.07
C PHE A 205 10.42 -13.33 19.49
N GLU A 206 10.29 -12.70 20.67
CA GLU A 206 11.30 -11.78 21.22
C GLU A 206 12.67 -12.47 21.30
N SER A 207 12.72 -13.69 21.84
CA SER A 207 13.95 -14.50 21.93
C SER A 207 14.64 -14.63 20.56
N VAL A 208 13.89 -14.95 19.51
CA VAL A 208 14.44 -15.14 18.14
C VAL A 208 14.93 -13.84 17.51
N ILE A 209 14.21 -12.72 17.68
CA ILE A 209 14.66 -11.44 17.09
C ILE A 209 15.88 -10.88 17.81
N ARG A 210 16.01 -11.10 19.13
CA ARG A 210 17.22 -10.70 19.87
C ARG A 210 18.40 -11.63 19.54
N ASP A 211 18.18 -12.94 19.34
CA ASP A 211 19.19 -13.93 18.87
C ASP A 211 19.83 -13.53 17.53
N VAL A 212 19.04 -13.05 16.56
CA VAL A 212 19.56 -12.54 15.27
C VAL A 212 20.07 -11.09 15.30
N GLY A 213 20.00 -10.42 16.45
CA GLY A 213 20.58 -9.09 16.65
C GLY A 213 19.70 -7.90 16.24
N ILE A 214 18.37 -8.00 16.39
CA ILE A 214 17.47 -6.84 16.31
C ILE A 214 17.60 -6.00 17.59
N THR A 215 18.09 -4.77 17.42
CA THR A 215 18.37 -3.77 18.48
C THR A 215 17.52 -2.50 18.35
N VAL A 216 16.84 -2.29 17.22
CA VAL A 216 15.83 -1.24 17.09
C VAL A 216 14.60 -1.55 17.97
N PRO A 217 13.78 -0.54 18.34
CA PRO A 217 12.59 -0.76 19.15
C PRO A 217 11.57 -1.67 18.45
N THR A 218 10.96 -2.57 19.22
CA THR A 218 9.85 -3.41 18.75
C THR A 218 8.51 -2.68 18.81
N THR A 219 7.65 -2.98 17.84
CA THR A 219 6.25 -2.52 17.80
C THR A 219 5.29 -3.70 17.66
N HIS A 220 4.02 -3.45 17.91
CA HIS A 220 2.89 -4.34 17.61
C HIS A 220 1.79 -3.52 16.91
N ASN A 221 0.79 -4.18 16.34
CA ASN A 221 -0.37 -3.51 15.75
C ASN A 221 -1.65 -4.19 16.23
N GLU A 222 -2.13 -3.83 17.41
CA GLU A 222 -3.38 -4.37 17.96
C GLU A 222 -4.56 -3.95 17.07
N GLN A 223 -5.57 -4.80 16.87
CA GLN A 223 -6.73 -4.39 16.08
C GLN A 223 -7.63 -3.41 16.87
N SER A 224 -7.52 -2.11 16.58
CA SER A 224 -8.29 -1.00 17.18
C SER A 224 -8.20 -0.94 18.72
N THR A 225 -8.99 -0.06 19.33
CA THR A 225 -8.96 0.15 20.78
C THR A 225 -9.47 -1.08 21.54
N ARG A 226 -8.65 -1.64 22.44
CA ARG A 226 -8.97 -2.82 23.28
C ARG A 226 -8.89 -2.49 24.79
N TYR A 227 -9.28 -3.46 25.61
CA TYR A 227 -9.23 -3.41 27.09
C TYR A 227 -8.01 -4.12 27.69
N ILE A 228 -7.26 -4.83 26.84
CA ILE A 228 -6.01 -5.55 27.11
C ILE A 228 -5.02 -5.06 26.03
N SER A 229 -3.72 -5.03 26.32
CA SER A 229 -2.74 -4.37 25.46
C SER A 229 -1.33 -4.94 25.68
N TRP A 230 -0.59 -5.19 24.59
CA TRP A 230 0.83 -5.55 24.58
C TRP A 230 1.81 -4.44 25.05
N SER A 231 1.29 -3.41 25.72
CA SER A 231 2.05 -2.29 26.26
C SER A 231 2.77 -2.68 27.55
N ARG A 232 4.04 -2.28 27.69
CA ARG A 232 4.77 -2.41 28.97
C ARG A 232 4.15 -1.62 30.13
N ASN A 233 3.23 -0.71 29.86
CA ASN A 233 2.46 -0.02 30.91
C ASN A 233 1.26 -0.84 31.41
N TYR A 234 0.88 -1.92 30.71
CA TYR A 234 -0.28 -2.75 31.03
C TYR A 234 0.17 -4.01 31.79
N GLU A 235 -0.18 -4.11 33.08
CA GLU A 235 0.05 -5.25 33.99
C GLU A 235 1.51 -5.78 34.15
N ASN A 236 2.46 -5.33 33.33
CA ASN A 236 3.90 -5.66 33.33
C ASN A 236 4.17 -7.18 33.26
N VAL A 237 3.51 -7.88 32.34
CA VAL A 237 3.84 -9.26 31.96
C VAL A 237 4.81 -9.26 30.78
N SER A 238 5.48 -10.39 30.57
CA SER A 238 6.38 -10.64 29.43
C SER A 238 5.65 -10.66 28.09
N GLY A 239 6.39 -10.58 26.98
CA GLY A 239 5.85 -10.51 25.61
C GLY A 239 5.41 -9.10 25.17
N ALA A 240 5.51 -8.09 26.05
CA ALA A 240 5.20 -6.70 25.74
C ALA A 240 6.29 -6.00 24.88
N VAL A 241 5.86 -5.19 23.91
CA VAL A 241 6.74 -4.51 22.94
C VAL A 241 7.34 -3.21 23.47
N ASP A 242 8.39 -2.70 22.80
CA ASP A 242 9.05 -1.44 23.18
C ASP A 242 8.12 -0.21 23.02
N ILE A 243 7.43 -0.12 21.88
CA ILE A 243 6.45 0.93 21.56
C ILE A 243 5.12 0.25 21.20
N TYR A 244 4.07 0.51 21.97
CA TYR A 244 2.73 -0.01 21.66
C TYR A 244 2.05 0.81 20.55
N SER A 245 1.29 0.11 19.71
CA SER A 245 0.46 0.71 18.65
C SER A 245 -0.77 -0.14 18.34
N PHE A 246 -1.78 0.48 17.73
CA PHE A 246 -2.95 -0.21 17.19
C PHE A 246 -3.28 0.27 15.78
N ASP A 247 -4.10 -0.50 15.09
CA ASP A 247 -4.64 -0.21 13.76
C ASP A 247 -6.05 0.36 13.88
N ASP A 248 -6.43 1.31 13.02
CA ASP A 248 -7.83 1.74 12.96
C ASP A 248 -8.29 2.06 11.54
N TYR A 249 -9.47 1.52 11.21
CA TYR A 249 -10.17 1.71 9.96
C TYR A 249 -11.52 2.40 10.23
N PRO A 250 -11.49 3.67 10.69
CA PRO A 250 -12.59 4.28 11.42
C PRO A 250 -13.86 4.50 10.59
N ALA A 251 -13.77 4.59 9.26
CA ALA A 251 -14.96 4.71 8.43
C ALA A 251 -15.66 3.34 8.17
N GLY A 252 -15.18 2.24 8.76
CA GLY A 252 -15.87 0.94 8.83
C GLY A 252 -15.69 0.00 7.63
N PHE A 253 -16.71 -0.84 7.38
CA PHE A 253 -16.77 -1.75 6.22
C PHE A 253 -17.92 -1.35 5.28
N LEU A 254 -17.78 -1.60 3.98
CA LEU A 254 -18.81 -1.29 2.99
C LEU A 254 -20.03 -2.22 3.15
N VAL A 255 -21.22 -1.65 3.32
CA VAL A 255 -22.46 -2.43 3.48
C VAL A 255 -22.81 -3.12 2.16
N GLY A 256 -22.75 -4.45 2.13
CA GLY A 256 -23.00 -5.22 0.92
C GLY A 256 -21.96 -4.99 -0.19
N ASN A 257 -20.74 -4.59 0.17
CA ASN A 257 -19.63 -4.36 -0.77
C ASN A 257 -19.94 -3.33 -1.87
N LYS A 258 -20.72 -2.29 -1.51
CA LYS A 258 -21.16 -1.20 -2.39
C LYS A 258 -20.49 0.12 -2.01
N CYS A 259 -20.24 0.94 -3.03
CA CYS A 259 -19.78 2.32 -2.90
C CYS A 259 -20.94 3.24 -3.28
N ASP A 260 -21.69 3.71 -2.31
CA ASP A 260 -22.89 4.54 -2.48
C ASP A 260 -22.76 5.94 -1.83
N GLY A 261 -21.57 6.28 -1.33
CA GLY A 261 -21.30 7.51 -0.59
C GLY A 261 -21.93 7.58 0.80
N ALA A 262 -22.57 6.50 1.28
CA ALA A 262 -23.15 6.42 2.63
C ALA A 262 -22.11 6.03 3.69
N THR A 263 -20.87 5.72 3.29
CA THR A 263 -19.80 5.32 4.19
C THR A 263 -19.33 6.47 5.07
N GLY A 264 -19.04 6.16 6.33
CA GLY A 264 -19.01 7.15 7.42
C GLY A 264 -17.96 8.25 7.29
N PHE A 265 -18.32 9.42 7.80
CA PHE A 265 -17.42 10.55 8.07
C PHE A 265 -17.41 10.84 9.59
N ASP A 266 -17.65 9.81 10.41
CA ASP A 266 -17.63 9.86 11.87
C ASP A 266 -16.20 9.59 12.35
N VAL A 267 -15.53 10.63 12.88
CA VAL A 267 -14.14 10.51 13.35
C VAL A 267 -14.09 9.99 14.79
N VAL A 268 -13.17 9.08 15.07
CA VAL A 268 -12.88 8.66 16.44
C VAL A 268 -12.06 9.74 17.14
N ARG A 269 -12.61 10.34 18.20
CA ARG A 269 -12.03 11.45 18.97
C ARG A 269 -11.36 11.04 20.30
N THR A 270 -11.13 9.74 20.50
CA THR A 270 -10.73 9.13 21.79
C THR A 270 -9.38 8.41 21.80
N TYR A 271 -8.61 8.44 20.71
CA TYR A 271 -7.27 7.82 20.64
C TYR A 271 -6.35 8.36 21.73
N TYR A 272 -6.32 9.68 21.94
CA TYR A 272 -5.49 10.31 22.98
C TYR A 272 -5.78 9.73 24.37
N GLN A 273 -7.05 9.69 24.76
CA GLN A 273 -7.49 9.19 26.06
C GLN A 273 -7.22 7.69 26.19
N TRP A 274 -7.34 6.92 25.10
CA TRP A 274 -7.00 5.51 25.09
C TRP A 274 -5.49 5.29 25.36
N PHE A 275 -4.61 5.97 24.62
CA PHE A 275 -3.16 5.83 24.84
C PHE A 275 -2.73 6.29 26.24
N MET A 276 -3.32 7.37 26.78
CA MET A 276 -3.03 7.81 28.14
C MET A 276 -3.52 6.83 29.24
N ASN A 277 -4.44 5.92 28.93
CA ASN A 277 -4.88 4.88 29.86
C ASN A 277 -4.04 3.59 29.78
N TYR A 278 -3.56 3.21 28.60
CA TYR A 278 -2.97 1.88 28.36
C TYR A 278 -1.50 1.89 27.89
N ALA A 279 -1.00 2.99 27.34
CA ALA A 279 0.35 3.11 26.75
C ALA A 279 0.94 4.53 26.92
N TRP A 280 0.83 5.09 28.12
CA TRP A 280 1.11 6.50 28.41
C TRP A 280 2.59 6.90 28.35
N SER A 281 3.54 5.95 28.42
CA SER A 281 4.98 6.25 28.41
C SER A 281 5.62 6.18 27.02
N GLY A 282 4.82 6.10 25.95
CA GLY A 282 5.30 6.04 24.57
C GLY A 282 4.60 7.04 23.65
N PRO A 283 5.09 7.21 22.42
CA PRO A 283 4.44 8.05 21.43
C PRO A 283 3.13 7.41 20.97
N ILE A 284 2.16 8.24 20.56
CA ILE A 284 0.93 7.73 19.95
C ILE A 284 1.24 7.30 18.52
N TYR A 285 1.17 5.99 18.29
CA TYR A 285 1.45 5.33 17.02
C TYR A 285 0.21 4.56 16.50
N LEU A 286 -0.27 4.96 15.33
CA LEU A 286 -1.27 4.22 14.56
C LEU A 286 -0.55 3.35 13.52
N ALA A 287 -0.46 2.04 13.77
CA ALA A 287 0.40 1.14 12.99
C ALA A 287 -0.11 0.92 11.57
N GLU A 288 -1.42 0.78 11.40
CA GLU A 288 -2.17 0.94 10.16
C GLU A 288 -3.30 1.94 10.37
N PHE A 289 -3.33 2.98 9.54
CA PHE A 289 -4.44 3.93 9.50
C PHE A 289 -5.02 4.00 8.09
N GLU A 290 -6.35 4.08 8.00
CA GLU A 290 -7.11 3.95 6.76
C GLU A 290 -6.59 4.84 5.61
N GLY A 291 -5.88 4.18 4.70
CA GLY A 291 -5.46 4.67 3.40
C GLY A 291 -6.43 4.32 2.28
N GLY A 292 -7.44 3.48 2.54
CA GLY A 292 -8.39 2.97 1.53
C GLY A 292 -9.04 1.68 2.01
N ARG A 293 -9.57 0.85 1.08
CA ARG A 293 -10.15 -0.48 1.39
C ARG A 293 -10.04 -1.47 0.24
N THR A 294 -10.08 -2.75 0.59
CA THR A 294 -10.29 -3.86 -0.35
C THR A 294 -11.75 -3.92 -0.82
N LEU A 295 -11.96 -4.16 -2.12
CA LEU A 295 -13.22 -4.61 -2.69
C LEU A 295 -13.18 -6.13 -2.91
N THR A 296 -14.30 -6.82 -2.71
CA THR A 296 -14.37 -8.29 -2.82
C THR A 296 -14.91 -8.74 -4.17
N TRP A 297 -14.76 -10.04 -4.50
CA TRP A 297 -15.54 -10.66 -5.57
C TRP A 297 -17.04 -10.37 -5.39
N GLY A 298 -17.77 -10.18 -6.49
CA GLY A 298 -19.19 -9.85 -6.44
C GLY A 298 -19.51 -8.38 -6.13
N ALA A 299 -18.51 -7.50 -5.99
CA ALA A 299 -18.75 -6.05 -5.96
C ALA A 299 -19.52 -5.62 -7.22
N PRO A 300 -20.49 -4.69 -7.12
CA PRO A 300 -21.14 -4.12 -8.30
C PRO A 300 -20.31 -3.00 -8.96
N GLN A 301 -19.17 -2.61 -8.37
CA GLN A 301 -18.33 -1.47 -8.71
C GLN A 301 -16.85 -1.84 -8.63
N ASN A 302 -15.98 -1.13 -9.36
CA ASN A 302 -14.53 -1.23 -9.26
C ASN A 302 -13.93 -0.09 -8.43
N TYR A 303 -12.65 -0.19 -8.06
CA TYR A 303 -11.94 0.83 -7.28
C TYR A 303 -12.03 2.25 -7.89
N ASP A 304 -12.00 2.37 -9.22
CA ASP A 304 -12.13 3.66 -9.93
C ASP A 304 -13.48 4.35 -9.69
N ASP A 305 -14.55 3.56 -9.54
CA ASP A 305 -15.94 4.02 -9.27
C ASP A 305 -16.11 4.41 -7.79
N CYS A 306 -15.34 3.79 -6.90
CA CYS A 306 -15.41 3.95 -5.45
C CYS A 306 -14.55 5.09 -4.87
N ARG A 307 -13.81 5.84 -5.71
CA ARG A 307 -12.87 6.89 -5.24
C ARG A 307 -13.50 8.01 -4.41
N SER A 308 -14.82 8.17 -4.43
CA SER A 308 -15.56 9.10 -3.58
C SER A 308 -15.52 8.73 -2.09
N GLU A 309 -15.40 7.44 -1.75
CA GLU A 309 -15.42 6.96 -0.36
C GLU A 309 -14.19 7.45 0.43
N HIS A 310 -13.05 7.63 -0.24
CA HIS A 310 -11.81 8.15 0.35
C HIS A 310 -11.29 9.38 -0.38
N SER A 311 -12.15 10.38 -0.54
CA SER A 311 -11.87 11.64 -1.22
C SER A 311 -10.82 12.51 -0.48
N THR A 312 -10.57 13.72 -1.00
CA THR A 312 -9.74 14.72 -0.32
C THR A 312 -10.33 15.19 1.01
N THR A 313 -11.65 15.18 1.20
CA THR A 313 -12.27 15.56 2.48
C THR A 313 -12.12 14.47 3.54
N PHE A 314 -12.11 13.19 3.14
CA PHE A 314 -11.72 12.08 4.03
C PHE A 314 -10.31 12.32 4.59
N VAL A 315 -9.33 12.57 3.70
CA VAL A 315 -7.95 12.86 4.08
C VAL A 315 -7.87 14.07 5.02
N ASP A 316 -8.60 15.14 4.71
CA ASP A 316 -8.56 16.38 5.49
C ASP A 316 -9.09 16.19 6.92
N ILE A 317 -10.25 15.53 7.12
CA ILE A 317 -10.78 15.33 8.48
C ILE A 317 -10.05 14.21 9.23
N TYR A 318 -9.81 13.05 8.63
CA TYR A 318 -9.29 11.91 9.37
C TYR A 318 -7.80 12.11 9.72
N TYR A 319 -6.98 12.65 8.80
CA TYR A 319 -5.54 12.79 9.08
C TYR A 319 -5.22 14.02 9.94
N LYS A 320 -6.02 15.10 9.87
CA LYS A 320 -5.91 16.21 10.84
C LYS A 320 -6.48 15.82 12.22
N ASN A 321 -7.53 14.97 12.31
CA ASN A 321 -8.00 14.37 13.57
C ASN A 321 -6.89 13.61 14.30
N ASN A 322 -6.07 12.85 13.57
CA ASN A 322 -4.91 12.15 14.13
C ASN A 322 -3.91 13.14 14.76
N ILE A 323 -3.55 14.20 14.04
CA ILE A 323 -2.68 15.28 14.57
C ILE A 323 -3.31 15.92 15.81
N GLY A 324 -4.61 16.25 15.78
CA GLY A 324 -5.34 16.84 16.91
C GLY A 324 -5.31 15.98 18.18
N GLN A 325 -5.16 14.65 18.02
CA GLN A 325 -5.06 13.69 19.12
C GLN A 325 -3.62 13.35 19.53
N ARG A 326 -2.63 14.16 19.11
CA ARG A 326 -1.18 13.95 19.37
C ARG A 326 -0.58 12.69 18.72
N VAL A 327 -1.18 12.14 17.67
CA VAL A 327 -0.51 11.12 16.85
C VAL A 327 0.76 11.73 16.26
N THR A 328 1.91 11.11 16.50
CA THR A 328 3.22 11.53 15.94
C THR A 328 3.88 10.44 15.09
N LEU A 329 3.40 9.20 15.17
CA LEU A 329 3.76 8.10 14.30
C LEU A 329 2.48 7.57 13.64
N GLN A 330 2.48 7.40 12.31
CA GLN A 330 1.38 6.73 11.59
C GLN A 330 1.89 6.03 10.33
N SER A 331 1.32 4.87 9.98
CA SER A 331 1.40 4.32 8.61
C SER A 331 0.04 4.48 7.92
N ILE A 332 0.05 4.93 6.67
CA ILE A 332 -1.16 4.94 5.84
C ILE A 332 -1.24 3.59 5.12
N TYR A 333 -2.27 2.80 5.43
CA TYR A 333 -2.49 1.46 4.91
C TYR A 333 -3.67 1.43 3.92
N GLU A 334 -3.51 1.10 2.65
CA GLU A 334 -2.25 0.98 1.90
C GLU A 334 -1.70 2.38 1.54
N GLY A 335 -0.39 2.52 1.33
CA GLY A 335 0.25 3.72 0.77
C GLY A 335 0.50 3.61 -0.75
N TYR A 336 0.85 2.40 -1.19
CA TYR A 336 0.74 1.91 -2.57
C TYR A 336 0.32 0.45 -2.53
N GLY A 337 -0.85 0.14 -3.09
CA GLY A 337 -1.47 -1.17 -2.94
C GLY A 337 -1.03 -2.23 -3.94
N GLY A 338 -0.66 -1.87 -5.17
CA GLY A 338 -0.16 -2.79 -6.21
C GLY A 338 -1.16 -3.85 -6.70
N THR A 339 -0.66 -4.99 -7.20
CA THR A 339 -1.46 -6.08 -7.79
C THR A 339 -1.27 -7.40 -7.04
N ASN A 340 -2.37 -8.12 -6.78
CA ASN A 340 -2.35 -9.52 -6.33
C ASN A 340 -2.11 -10.49 -7.52
N TRP A 341 -0.96 -10.35 -8.18
CA TRP A 341 -0.53 -11.23 -9.27
C TRP A 341 -0.21 -12.64 -8.74
N GLY A 342 -0.09 -13.62 -9.64
CA GLY A 342 0.42 -14.95 -9.32
C GLY A 342 -0.30 -15.61 -8.14
N HIS A 343 -1.64 -15.62 -8.17
CA HIS A 343 -2.49 -16.23 -7.12
C HIS A 343 -2.21 -15.76 -5.67
N SER A 344 -1.61 -14.59 -5.47
CA SER A 344 -1.24 -14.10 -4.13
C SER A 344 -2.42 -13.55 -3.31
N ALA A 345 -3.56 -13.26 -3.94
CA ALA A 345 -4.78 -12.81 -3.25
C ALA A 345 -5.31 -13.85 -2.24
N CYS A 346 -5.84 -13.39 -1.11
CA CYS A 346 -6.75 -14.23 -0.32
C CYS A 346 -8.06 -14.44 -1.10
N PRO A 347 -8.85 -15.51 -0.84
CA PRO A 347 -10.00 -15.85 -1.68
C PRO A 347 -11.12 -14.80 -1.75
N VAL A 348 -11.20 -13.89 -0.78
CA VAL A 348 -12.18 -12.79 -0.78
C VAL A 348 -11.80 -11.67 -1.76
N ALA A 349 -10.50 -11.44 -2.00
CA ALA A 349 -10.00 -10.40 -2.89
C ALA A 349 -9.80 -10.90 -4.34
N TYR A 350 -9.88 -9.98 -5.29
CA TYR A 350 -9.56 -10.22 -6.70
C TYR A 350 -8.17 -9.69 -7.08
N THR A 351 -7.82 -9.65 -8.38
CA THR A 351 -6.44 -9.36 -8.82
C THR A 351 -5.95 -7.97 -8.43
N SER A 352 -6.74 -6.92 -8.68
CA SER A 352 -6.33 -5.56 -8.30
C SER A 352 -6.29 -5.39 -6.78
N ASN A 353 -5.23 -4.74 -6.30
CA ASN A 353 -5.15 -4.19 -4.95
C ASN A 353 -4.94 -2.66 -5.03
N ASP A 354 -5.57 -1.96 -5.98
CA ASP A 354 -5.56 -0.48 -6.05
C ASP A 354 -6.07 0.15 -4.76
N TYR A 355 -6.95 -0.55 -4.03
CA TYR A 355 -7.34 -0.24 -2.64
C TYR A 355 -7.97 1.15 -2.45
N MET A 356 -8.19 1.94 -3.52
CA MET A 356 -8.38 3.40 -3.47
C MET A 356 -7.25 4.12 -2.70
N THR A 357 -6.05 3.56 -2.66
CA THR A 357 -4.88 4.11 -1.93
C THR A 357 -4.41 5.46 -2.51
N PRO A 358 -3.69 6.32 -1.74
CA PRO A 358 -3.12 7.54 -2.28
C PRO A 358 -2.33 7.35 -3.59
N LEU A 359 -1.47 6.35 -3.72
CA LEU A 359 -0.80 6.05 -4.99
C LEU A 359 -1.45 4.84 -5.67
N ARG A 360 -2.10 5.06 -6.81
CA ARG A 360 -2.87 4.03 -7.56
C ARG A 360 -2.03 2.81 -7.93
N GLU A 361 -2.69 1.68 -8.22
CA GLU A 361 -2.04 0.46 -8.73
C GLU A 361 -1.17 0.73 -9.98
N THR A 362 -1.66 1.61 -10.87
CA THR A 362 -0.96 2.12 -12.07
C THR A 362 0.22 3.06 -11.77
N ARG A 363 0.52 3.33 -10.50
CA ARG A 363 1.51 4.31 -10.00
C ARG A 363 1.17 5.77 -10.34
N GLN A 364 -0.08 6.03 -10.75
CA GLN A 364 -0.60 7.38 -10.98
C GLN A 364 -0.94 8.05 -9.65
N GLN A 365 -0.55 9.32 -9.54
CA GLN A 365 -0.97 10.23 -8.47
C GLN A 365 -2.35 10.83 -8.77
N TRP A 366 -3.09 11.15 -7.71
CA TRP A 366 -4.38 11.83 -7.78
C TRP A 366 -4.61 12.71 -6.54
N ALA A 367 -5.69 13.51 -6.56
CA ALA A 367 -5.95 14.56 -5.56
C ALA A 367 -5.86 14.09 -4.10
N LYS A 368 -6.22 12.84 -3.80
CA LYS A 368 -6.07 12.24 -2.47
C LYS A 368 -4.62 12.29 -1.95
N LEU A 369 -3.66 11.85 -2.77
CA LEU A 369 -2.23 11.87 -2.43
C LEU A 369 -1.72 13.28 -2.25
N TRP A 370 -2.15 14.21 -3.12
CA TRP A 370 -1.71 15.60 -3.03
C TRP A 370 -2.30 16.33 -1.82
N GLN A 371 -3.55 16.05 -1.42
CA GLN A 371 -4.10 16.57 -0.17
C GLN A 371 -3.32 16.03 1.04
N LYS A 372 -3.01 14.73 1.01
CA LYS A 372 -2.22 14.04 2.03
C LYS A 372 -0.77 14.59 2.08
N LYS A 373 -0.19 15.00 0.95
CA LYS A 373 1.10 15.71 0.89
C LYS A 373 1.05 17.02 1.68
N LEU A 374 -0.03 17.80 1.61
CA LEU A 374 -0.11 19.09 2.32
C LEU A 374 0.02 18.92 3.84
N ILE A 375 -0.73 17.96 4.40
CA ILE A 375 -0.74 17.64 5.84
C ILE A 375 0.62 17.08 6.32
N GLN A 376 1.33 16.35 5.45
CA GLN A 376 2.64 15.79 5.80
C GLN A 376 3.79 16.80 5.65
N LEU A 377 3.74 17.70 4.67
CA LEU A 377 4.68 18.83 4.58
C LEU A 377 4.55 19.75 5.81
N PHE A 378 3.33 19.94 6.32
CA PHE A 378 3.07 20.67 7.56
C PHE A 378 3.71 19.99 8.77
N SER A 379 3.34 18.74 9.04
CA SER A 379 3.81 17.99 10.22
C SER A 379 5.33 17.78 10.21
N GLY A 380 5.93 17.53 9.04
CA GLY A 380 7.39 17.47 8.85
C GLY A 380 8.11 18.83 8.90
N SER A 381 7.37 19.95 9.03
CA SER A 381 7.93 21.30 9.16
C SER A 381 7.54 21.99 10.47
N ALA A 382 6.90 21.27 11.40
CA ALA A 382 6.40 21.80 12.66
C ALA A 382 7.10 21.14 13.87
N PRO A 383 8.41 21.37 14.12
CA PRO A 383 9.16 20.67 15.17
C PRO A 383 8.56 20.84 16.58
N HIS A 384 7.88 21.98 16.85
CA HIS A 384 7.21 22.21 18.12
C HIS A 384 5.96 21.34 18.34
N LEU A 385 5.37 20.76 17.29
CA LEU A 385 4.23 19.82 17.38
C LEU A 385 4.65 18.51 18.08
N LEU A 386 5.90 18.09 17.85
CA LEU A 386 6.45 16.79 18.24
C LEU A 386 6.71 16.65 19.74
N LYS A 387 6.48 17.71 20.51
CA LYS A 387 6.47 17.71 21.98
C LYS A 387 5.33 18.59 22.47
N THR A 388 4.11 18.10 22.38
CA THR A 388 2.90 18.82 22.80
C THR A 388 2.12 18.07 23.87
N ASN A 389 1.52 18.82 24.79
CA ASN A 389 0.49 18.34 25.70
C ASN A 389 -0.90 18.70 25.15
N MET A 390 -1.90 17.88 25.44
CA MET A 390 -3.30 18.23 25.20
C MET A 390 -3.71 19.30 26.21
N HIS A 391 -3.88 20.55 25.78
CA HIS A 391 -4.30 21.64 26.67
C HIS A 391 -5.80 21.56 26.95
N GLY A 392 -6.59 21.15 25.96
CA GLY A 392 -8.01 20.85 26.06
C GLY A 392 -8.62 20.56 24.69
N ASN A 393 -9.78 19.93 24.68
CA ASN A 393 -10.54 19.64 23.47
C ASN A 393 -12.05 19.66 23.76
N GLY A 394 -12.87 19.81 22.72
CA GLY A 394 -14.32 19.81 22.85
C GLY A 394 -15.07 20.64 21.82
N SER A 395 -16.38 20.42 21.74
CA SER A 395 -17.32 21.26 21.01
C SER A 395 -17.30 22.67 21.61
N GLY A 396 -16.97 23.69 20.80
CA GLY A 396 -16.82 25.08 21.25
C GLY A 396 -15.59 25.39 22.11
N PHE A 397 -14.68 24.45 22.34
CA PHE A 397 -13.50 24.71 23.16
C PHE A 397 -12.59 25.74 22.47
N SER A 398 -12.38 26.91 23.08
CA SER A 398 -11.69 28.07 22.48
C SER A 398 -12.32 28.60 21.17
N LEU A 399 -13.62 28.35 20.93
CA LEU A 399 -14.35 28.83 19.74
C LEU A 399 -15.64 29.56 20.14
N SER A 400 -16.17 30.38 19.23
CA SER A 400 -17.42 31.13 19.44
C SER A 400 -18.71 30.35 19.13
N THR A 401 -18.62 29.06 18.75
CA THR A 401 -19.78 28.20 18.47
C THR A 401 -19.54 26.75 18.95
N PRO A 402 -20.55 26.05 19.50
CA PRO A 402 -20.48 24.60 19.74
C PRO A 402 -20.53 23.77 18.44
N ASP A 403 -20.91 24.35 17.31
CA ASP A 403 -21.03 23.64 16.01
C ASP A 403 -19.68 23.21 15.43
N ALA A 404 -18.59 23.70 16.00
CA ALA A 404 -17.22 23.31 15.69
C ALA A 404 -16.57 22.63 16.90
N TYR A 405 -15.77 21.61 16.65
CA TYR A 405 -14.93 20.93 17.65
C TYR A 405 -13.48 21.39 17.50
N SER A 406 -12.76 21.54 18.61
CA SER A 406 -11.31 21.77 18.58
C SER A 406 -10.52 20.80 19.45
N TRP A 407 -9.25 20.61 19.09
CA TRP A 407 -8.20 20.15 19.99
C TRP A 407 -7.12 21.23 20.04
N VAL A 408 -6.77 21.71 21.23
CA VAL A 408 -5.69 22.66 21.44
C VAL A 408 -4.49 21.90 22.00
N LEU A 409 -3.47 21.70 21.17
CA LEU A 409 -2.19 21.14 21.57
C LEU A 409 -1.23 22.28 21.92
N LYS A 410 -0.44 22.11 22.98
CA LYS A 410 0.49 23.13 23.45
C LYS A 410 1.86 22.55 23.77
N ASN A 411 2.91 23.13 23.20
CA ASN A 411 4.28 22.75 23.51
C ASN A 411 4.66 23.30 24.91
N PRO A 412 5.13 22.46 25.85
CA PRO A 412 5.43 22.91 27.22
C PRO A 412 6.68 23.79 27.28
N ASP A 413 7.62 23.62 26.35
CA ASP A 413 8.91 24.33 26.35
C ASP A 413 8.77 25.70 25.65
N THR A 414 8.14 25.72 24.47
CA THR A 414 8.07 26.91 23.60
C THR A 414 6.75 27.67 23.70
N GLN A 415 5.77 27.13 24.42
CA GLN A 415 4.40 27.65 24.57
C GLN A 415 3.57 27.72 23.27
N ALA A 416 4.16 27.44 22.10
CA ALA A 416 3.47 27.39 20.82
C ALA A 416 2.28 26.42 20.83
N THR A 417 1.19 26.81 20.16
CA THR A 417 -0.04 26.00 20.11
C THR A 417 -0.42 25.59 18.70
N PHE A 418 -1.11 24.45 18.62
CA PHE A 418 -1.70 23.89 17.41
C PHE A 418 -3.16 23.58 17.71
N THR A 419 -4.07 24.37 17.15
CA THR A 419 -5.52 24.26 17.33
C THR A 419 -6.11 23.61 16.10
N VAL A 420 -6.36 22.30 16.17
CA VAL A 420 -7.01 21.54 15.10
C VAL A 420 -8.52 21.75 15.21
N LEU A 421 -9.16 22.15 14.12
CA LEU A 421 -10.58 22.47 14.02
C LEU A 421 -11.32 21.50 13.10
N GLN A 422 -12.56 21.17 13.45
CA GLN A 422 -13.50 20.40 12.63
C GLN A 422 -14.94 20.87 12.87
N GLN A 423 -15.86 20.51 11.98
CA GLN A 423 -17.28 20.52 12.32
C GLN A 423 -17.55 19.54 13.48
N ASN A 424 -18.49 19.87 14.37
CA ASN A 424 -18.79 19.02 15.52
C ASN A 424 -19.46 17.71 15.06
N GLU A 425 -20.39 17.82 14.11
CA GLU A 425 -20.94 16.71 13.31
C GLU A 425 -20.09 16.56 12.04
N THR A 426 -19.15 15.61 12.03
CA THR A 426 -18.17 15.48 10.94
C THR A 426 -18.70 14.98 9.60
N PRO A 427 -19.86 14.27 9.49
CA PRO A 427 -20.50 14.01 8.21
C PRO A 427 -21.08 15.23 7.49
N SER A 428 -21.28 16.34 8.20
CA SER A 428 -21.92 17.57 7.71
C SER A 428 -21.27 18.13 6.45
N THR A 429 -22.13 18.50 5.48
CA THR A 429 -21.75 19.21 4.25
C THR A 429 -22.11 20.71 4.29
N ALA A 430 -22.56 21.23 5.43
CA ALA A 430 -22.85 22.65 5.58
C ALA A 430 -21.57 23.48 5.80
N THR A 431 -21.56 24.73 5.36
CA THR A 431 -20.50 25.70 5.75
C THR A 431 -20.84 26.31 7.11
N ILE A 432 -19.88 26.31 8.05
CA ILE A 432 -20.00 27.04 9.32
C ILE A 432 -18.96 28.16 9.40
N THR A 433 -19.33 29.29 10.03
CA THR A 433 -18.46 30.46 10.22
C THR A 433 -18.44 30.89 11.69
N PHE A 434 -17.25 31.06 12.27
CA PHE A 434 -17.10 31.38 13.69
C PHE A 434 -15.82 32.20 13.99
N SER A 435 -15.57 32.48 15.26
CA SER A 435 -14.31 33.06 15.74
C SER A 435 -13.55 32.06 16.62
N ALA A 436 -12.22 32.09 16.58
CA ALA A 436 -11.35 31.36 17.51
C ALA A 436 -10.69 32.31 18.51
N TYR A 437 -10.47 31.82 19.72
CA TYR A 437 -9.80 32.53 20.80
C TYR A 437 -8.40 31.95 20.98
N LEU A 438 -7.40 32.62 20.41
CA LEU A 438 -6.02 32.17 20.39
C LEU A 438 -5.22 32.84 21.51
N ASN A 439 -4.38 32.06 22.21
CA ASN A 439 -3.44 32.57 23.21
C ASN A 439 -2.04 32.61 22.60
N THR A 440 -1.43 33.79 22.57
CA THR A 440 -0.13 34.05 21.91
C THR A 440 0.86 34.65 22.91
N SER A 441 2.16 34.64 22.59
CA SER A 441 3.18 35.31 23.41
C SER A 441 2.97 36.82 23.64
N LEU A 442 2.16 37.48 22.81
CA LEU A 442 1.78 38.90 22.95
C LEU A 442 0.38 39.11 23.55
N GLY A 443 -0.27 38.03 24.02
CA GLY A 443 -1.59 38.05 24.64
C GLY A 443 -2.67 37.33 23.84
N ASN A 444 -3.91 37.43 24.30
CA ASN A 444 -5.05 36.76 23.67
C ASN A 444 -5.53 37.53 22.43
N VAL A 445 -5.76 36.82 21.33
CA VAL A 445 -6.29 37.35 20.07
C VAL A 445 -7.58 36.61 19.71
N THR A 446 -8.63 37.37 19.39
CA THR A 446 -9.84 36.82 18.77
C THR A 446 -9.70 36.92 17.25
N VAL A 447 -9.72 35.77 16.57
CA VAL A 447 -9.63 35.66 15.10
C VAL A 447 -11.03 35.40 14.55
N PRO A 448 -11.69 36.39 13.92
CA PRO A 448 -13.07 36.26 13.43
C PRO A 448 -13.15 35.74 12.00
N GLY A 449 -14.27 35.10 11.66
CA GLY A 449 -14.60 34.73 10.27
C GLY A 449 -13.88 33.49 9.77
N ILE A 450 -13.47 32.59 10.66
CA ILE A 450 -12.97 31.27 10.29
C ILE A 450 -14.12 30.47 9.69
N GLN A 451 -13.90 29.97 8.48
CA GLN A 451 -14.84 29.12 7.75
C GLN A 451 -14.38 27.67 7.77
N LEU A 452 -15.31 26.74 7.96
CA LEU A 452 -15.13 25.32 7.61
C LEU A 452 -16.23 24.97 6.61
N GLU A 453 -15.84 24.59 5.40
CA GLU A 453 -16.75 24.04 4.38
C GLU A 453 -17.13 22.59 4.70
N GLU A 454 -17.86 21.94 3.78
CA GLU A 454 -18.18 20.52 3.85
C GLU A 454 -16.97 19.67 4.21
N ARG A 455 -17.09 18.90 5.30
CA ARG A 455 -16.07 17.93 5.73
C ARG A 455 -14.64 18.51 5.67
N GLN A 456 -14.48 19.77 6.10
CA GLN A 456 -13.18 20.46 6.17
C GLN A 456 -12.61 20.44 7.59
N SER A 457 -11.29 20.34 7.70
CA SER A 457 -10.54 20.55 8.93
C SER A 457 -9.41 21.57 8.70
N LYS A 458 -9.03 22.33 9.73
CA LYS A 458 -7.95 23.34 9.67
C LYS A 458 -7.03 23.22 10.88
N ILE A 459 -5.74 23.47 10.71
CA ILE A 459 -4.78 23.57 11.82
C ILE A 459 -4.34 25.01 11.97
N LEU A 460 -4.87 25.67 13.00
CA LEU A 460 -4.44 27.01 13.40
C LEU A 460 -3.21 26.90 14.28
N VAL A 461 -2.30 27.86 14.18
CA VAL A 461 -1.05 27.86 14.96
C VAL A 461 -0.88 29.17 15.72
N THR A 462 -0.19 29.11 16.87
CA THR A 462 0.35 30.29 17.56
C THR A 462 1.82 30.10 17.91
N ASP A 463 2.56 31.21 17.91
CA ASP A 463 4.01 31.28 18.21
C ASP A 463 4.85 30.28 17.40
N TYR A 464 4.43 30.02 16.16
CA TYR A 464 5.07 29.09 15.24
C TYR A 464 6.36 29.70 14.67
N LYS A 465 7.46 28.98 14.78
CA LYS A 465 8.78 29.42 14.32
C LYS A 465 9.04 28.93 12.89
N PHE A 466 9.54 29.83 12.05
CA PHE A 466 10.05 29.53 10.72
C PHE A 466 11.27 30.42 10.45
N GLY A 467 12.39 29.82 10.06
CA GLY A 467 13.67 30.55 9.99
C GLY A 467 13.98 31.31 11.29
N ASN A 468 14.26 32.61 11.18
CA ASN A 468 14.47 33.48 12.35
C ASN A 468 13.17 34.17 12.83
N GLN A 469 12.03 33.90 12.19
CA GLN A 469 10.77 34.60 12.38
C GLN A 469 9.83 33.91 13.37
N THR A 470 8.81 34.65 13.81
CA THR A 470 7.68 34.09 14.55
C THR A 470 6.37 34.49 13.87
N LEU A 471 5.64 33.46 13.43
CA LEU A 471 4.23 33.54 13.08
C LEU A 471 3.45 33.54 14.40
N LEU A 472 3.12 34.74 14.89
CA LEU A 472 2.42 34.94 16.17
C LEU A 472 1.11 34.15 16.21
N TYR A 473 0.36 34.21 15.11
CA TYR A 473 -0.72 33.29 14.82
C TYR A 473 -1.00 33.16 13.32
N SER A 474 -1.69 32.08 12.93
CA SER A 474 -2.35 31.96 11.62
C SER A 474 -3.74 31.35 11.76
N SER A 475 -4.72 31.91 11.04
CA SER A 475 -6.06 31.34 10.84
C SER A 475 -6.11 30.33 9.68
N THR A 476 -5.01 30.17 8.94
CA THR A 476 -4.91 29.39 7.70
C THR A 476 -3.90 28.26 7.88
N ASP A 477 -4.11 27.15 7.15
CA ASP A 477 -3.22 26.01 7.22
C ASP A 477 -1.82 26.41 6.69
N VAL A 478 -0.80 26.18 7.52
CA VAL A 478 0.60 26.28 7.10
C VAL A 478 0.93 25.05 6.26
N LEU A 479 1.40 25.23 5.03
CA LEU A 479 1.84 24.12 4.18
C LEU A 479 3.25 23.65 4.56
N THR A 480 4.19 24.59 4.64
CA THR A 480 5.61 24.31 4.95
C THR A 480 6.37 25.62 5.20
N ASN A 481 7.63 25.50 5.60
CA ASN A 481 8.61 26.59 5.58
C ASN A 481 9.99 26.13 5.10
N ALA A 482 10.80 27.08 4.62
CA ALA A 482 12.19 26.89 4.24
C ALA A 482 13.03 28.12 4.62
N VAL A 483 14.34 27.89 4.77
CA VAL A 483 15.35 28.95 4.94
C VAL A 483 16.20 28.94 3.69
N LEU A 484 15.91 29.86 2.78
CA LEU A 484 16.63 30.01 1.51
C LEU A 484 17.71 31.09 1.65
N PRO A 485 18.75 31.10 0.80
CA PRO A 485 19.73 32.19 0.79
C PRO A 485 19.04 33.57 0.70
N GLY A 486 19.25 34.41 1.72
CA GLY A 486 18.64 35.75 1.83
C GLY A 486 17.19 35.80 2.34
N HIS A 487 16.49 34.67 2.48
CA HIS A 487 15.02 34.65 2.65
C HIS A 487 14.51 33.56 3.60
N ASP A 488 13.78 33.99 4.65
CA ASP A 488 12.91 33.09 5.43
C ASP A 488 11.56 32.98 4.69
N VAL A 489 11.17 31.76 4.28
CA VAL A 489 9.98 31.53 3.44
C VAL A 489 8.93 30.71 4.18
N LEU A 490 7.70 31.24 4.19
CA LEU A 490 6.50 30.59 4.74
C LEU A 490 5.50 30.32 3.60
N THR A 491 4.89 29.13 3.57
CA THR A 491 3.80 28.83 2.62
C THR A 491 2.51 28.53 3.36
N LEU A 492 1.42 29.19 2.97
CA LEU A 492 0.07 29.06 3.54
C LEU A 492 -0.90 28.66 2.41
N TYR A 493 -1.98 27.96 2.76
CA TYR A 493 -3.03 27.63 1.77
C TYR A 493 -4.46 27.76 2.32
N LEU A 494 -5.39 27.99 1.38
CA LEU A 494 -6.84 28.05 1.60
C LEU A 494 -7.58 27.52 0.35
N TRP A 495 -8.90 27.32 0.44
CA TRP A 495 -9.72 27.27 -0.76
C TRP A 495 -9.85 28.66 -1.40
N GLU A 496 -10.06 28.71 -2.71
CA GLU A 496 -10.44 29.96 -3.38
C GLU A 496 -11.70 30.57 -2.74
N GLY A 497 -11.73 31.90 -2.60
CA GLY A 497 -12.80 32.65 -1.96
C GLY A 497 -12.75 32.66 -0.42
N GLN A 498 -12.08 31.70 0.22
CA GLN A 498 -11.89 31.73 1.68
C GLN A 498 -11.01 32.91 2.09
N THR A 499 -11.34 33.48 3.24
CA THR A 499 -10.62 34.61 3.84
C THR A 499 -9.88 34.14 5.09
N GLY A 500 -8.62 34.55 5.22
CA GLY A 500 -7.78 34.24 6.37
C GLY A 500 -6.99 35.43 6.87
N GLU A 501 -6.46 35.33 8.09
CA GLU A 501 -5.50 36.29 8.63
C GLU A 501 -4.38 35.59 9.41
N PHE A 502 -3.20 36.18 9.33
CA PHE A 502 -2.01 35.75 10.06
C PHE A 502 -1.26 36.97 10.59
N ALA A 503 -0.39 36.77 11.58
CA ALA A 503 0.39 37.83 12.18
C ALA A 503 1.87 37.46 12.31
N LEU A 504 2.75 38.37 11.89
CA LEU A 504 4.20 38.26 12.05
C LEU A 504 4.64 39.16 13.21
N THR A 505 5.46 38.64 14.12
CA THR A 505 6.05 39.45 15.20
C THR A 505 7.03 40.46 14.63
N THR A 506 6.85 41.74 14.92
CA THR A 506 7.76 42.80 14.47
C THR A 506 7.68 44.04 15.36
N SER A 507 8.79 44.75 15.48
CA SER A 507 8.87 46.03 16.21
C SER A 507 8.49 47.24 15.34
N ASN A 508 8.44 47.09 14.02
CA ASN A 508 8.21 48.16 13.04
C ASN A 508 7.23 47.70 11.96
N ASN A 509 6.67 48.64 11.20
CA ASN A 509 5.83 48.30 10.05
C ASN A 509 6.68 47.85 8.85
N SER A 510 6.86 46.54 8.68
CA SER A 510 7.56 45.99 7.52
C SER A 510 6.69 46.20 6.28
N THR A 511 7.19 46.97 5.31
CA THR A 511 6.52 47.16 4.02
C THR A 511 6.65 45.89 3.19
N PHE A 512 5.61 45.53 2.43
CA PHE A 512 5.67 44.40 1.51
C PHE A 512 4.99 44.72 0.19
N GLU A 513 5.41 44.01 -0.85
CA GLU A 513 4.82 44.03 -2.18
C GLU A 513 3.96 42.77 -2.38
N VAL A 514 2.90 42.89 -3.20
CA VAL A 514 1.95 41.81 -3.48
C VAL A 514 2.02 41.45 -4.97
N TYR A 515 2.26 40.18 -5.26
CA TYR A 515 2.36 39.65 -6.61
C TYR A 515 1.40 38.47 -6.79
N GLY A 516 0.22 38.75 -7.34
CA GLY A 516 -0.85 37.77 -7.55
C GLY A 516 -2.24 38.43 -7.51
N ALA A 517 -3.28 37.61 -7.58
CA ALA A 517 -4.67 38.10 -7.62
C ALA A 517 -5.35 38.22 -6.24
N SER A 518 -4.82 37.56 -5.21
CA SER A 518 -5.44 37.56 -3.87
C SER A 518 -5.53 38.97 -3.31
N THR A 519 -6.68 39.32 -2.73
CA THR A 519 -6.87 40.63 -2.11
C THR A 519 -6.24 40.63 -0.72
N VAL A 520 -5.26 41.52 -0.49
CA VAL A 520 -4.44 41.54 0.75
C VAL A 520 -4.53 42.90 1.43
N SER A 521 -4.58 42.88 2.75
CA SER A 521 -4.60 44.06 3.62
C SER A 521 -3.70 43.87 4.84
N SER A 522 -3.17 44.96 5.39
CA SER A 522 -2.23 44.95 6.52
C SER A 522 -2.68 45.90 7.62
N THR A 523 -2.43 45.56 8.87
CA THR A 523 -2.66 46.41 10.05
C THR A 523 -1.55 46.20 11.07
N LEU A 524 -0.87 47.28 11.46
CA LEU A 524 0.14 47.24 12.51
C LEU A 524 -0.53 47.27 13.89
N HIS A 525 -0.06 46.40 14.78
CA HIS A 525 -0.39 46.36 16.20
C HIS A 525 0.90 46.45 17.04
N PRO A 526 0.81 46.74 18.35
CA PRO A 526 1.99 46.71 19.22
C PRO A 526 2.67 45.34 19.22
N GLY A 527 3.87 45.26 18.63
CA GLY A 527 4.70 44.05 18.59
C GLY A 527 4.40 43.07 17.43
N TYR A 528 3.41 43.34 16.59
CA TYR A 528 3.12 42.49 15.43
C TYR A 528 2.41 43.22 14.28
N GLN A 529 2.62 42.70 13.07
CA GLN A 529 1.91 43.14 11.87
C GLN A 529 0.93 42.03 11.47
N LYS A 530 -0.35 42.39 11.38
CA LYS A 530 -1.42 41.50 10.94
C LYS A 530 -1.65 41.64 9.44
N ILE A 531 -1.67 40.53 8.73
CA ILE A 531 -2.05 40.43 7.32
C ILE A 531 -3.38 39.70 7.24
N LYS A 532 -4.35 40.26 6.50
CA LYS A 532 -5.62 39.62 6.18
C LYS A 532 -5.78 39.55 4.67
N TYR A 533 -6.15 38.38 4.16
CA TYR A 533 -6.30 38.15 2.73
C TYR A 533 -7.51 37.27 2.37
N THR A 534 -8.02 37.45 1.16
CA THR A 534 -8.97 36.53 0.52
C THR A 534 -8.24 35.83 -0.62
N GLN A 535 -8.20 34.49 -0.59
CA GLN A 535 -7.45 33.68 -1.55
C GLN A 535 -8.16 33.71 -2.92
N SER A 536 -7.43 34.07 -3.97
CA SER A 536 -7.83 33.84 -5.36
C SER A 536 -7.22 32.55 -5.89
N SER A 537 -7.75 31.98 -6.97
CA SER A 537 -7.09 30.89 -7.69
C SER A 537 -5.66 31.27 -8.09
N GLY A 538 -4.75 30.29 -8.02
CA GLY A 538 -3.32 30.45 -8.27
C GLY A 538 -2.50 30.76 -7.02
N SER A 539 -1.25 31.17 -7.25
CA SER A 539 -0.33 31.66 -6.22
C SER A 539 -0.44 33.18 -6.06
N THR A 540 -0.19 33.67 -4.84
CA THR A 540 0.11 35.08 -4.56
C THR A 540 1.31 35.15 -3.64
N VAL A 541 2.30 35.95 -4.01
CA VAL A 541 3.55 36.12 -3.26
C VAL A 541 3.55 37.47 -2.55
N LEU A 542 3.82 37.45 -1.24
CA LEU A 542 4.10 38.63 -0.44
C LEU A 542 5.61 38.71 -0.20
N ARG A 543 6.25 39.79 -0.67
CA ARG A 543 7.68 40.04 -0.47
C ARG A 543 7.87 41.18 0.51
N PHE A 544 8.35 40.89 1.71
CA PHE A 544 8.59 41.88 2.75
C PHE A 544 9.99 42.50 2.63
N SER A 545 10.11 43.77 3.03
CA SER A 545 11.34 44.56 2.99
C SER A 545 12.45 44.08 3.94
N ASP A 546 12.11 43.21 4.90
CA ASP A 546 13.03 42.56 5.85
C ASP A 546 13.49 41.17 5.38
N GLY A 547 13.13 40.76 4.16
CA GLY A 547 13.56 39.51 3.54
C GLY A 547 12.58 38.34 3.70
N ILE A 548 11.46 38.51 4.43
CA ILE A 548 10.43 37.46 4.54
C ILE A 548 9.70 37.30 3.20
N ILE A 549 9.48 36.06 2.78
CA ILE A 549 8.58 35.74 1.66
C ILE A 549 7.42 34.88 2.20
N VAL A 550 6.18 35.28 1.89
CA VAL A 550 4.99 34.47 2.18
C VAL A 550 4.32 34.07 0.87
N LEU A 551 4.19 32.77 0.64
CA LEU A 551 3.47 32.20 -0.49
C LEU A 551 2.05 31.85 -0.06
N LEU A 552 1.04 32.39 -0.74
CA LEU A 552 -0.39 32.16 -0.51
C LEU A 552 -0.95 31.37 -1.70
N LEU A 553 -1.33 30.11 -1.47
CA LEU A 553 -1.78 29.21 -2.52
C LEU A 553 -3.27 28.86 -2.36
N ASP A 554 -4.02 28.80 -3.45
CA ASP A 554 -5.26 28.03 -3.43
C ASP A 554 -4.95 26.52 -3.39
N GLN A 555 -5.85 25.73 -2.81
CA GLN A 555 -5.62 24.31 -2.55
C GLN A 555 -5.31 23.47 -3.81
N PRO A 556 -5.96 23.68 -4.97
CA PRO A 556 -5.52 23.12 -6.26
C PRO A 556 -4.07 23.46 -6.64
N THR A 557 -3.63 24.71 -6.49
CA THR A 557 -2.22 25.09 -6.74
C THR A 557 -1.28 24.45 -5.71
N ALA A 558 -1.68 24.37 -4.45
CA ALA A 558 -0.91 23.71 -3.39
C ALA A 558 -0.70 22.20 -3.65
N TRP A 559 -1.63 21.52 -4.33
CA TRP A 559 -1.44 20.13 -4.76
C TRP A 559 -0.26 19.94 -5.72
N HIS A 560 0.10 20.97 -6.49
CA HIS A 560 1.26 20.98 -7.40
C HIS A 560 2.49 21.72 -6.83
N PHE A 561 2.49 22.01 -5.53
CA PHE A 561 3.66 22.50 -4.80
C PHE A 561 4.56 21.33 -4.34
N TRP A 562 5.87 21.50 -4.42
CA TRP A 562 6.88 20.52 -4.05
C TRP A 562 7.96 21.16 -3.20
N ALA A 563 8.40 20.44 -2.15
CA ALA A 563 9.51 20.84 -1.29
C ALA A 563 10.63 19.78 -1.33
N PRO A 564 11.29 19.57 -2.49
CA PRO A 564 12.39 18.61 -2.62
C PRO A 564 13.53 18.91 -1.64
N SER A 565 14.15 17.85 -1.17
CA SER A 565 15.27 17.89 -0.23
C SER A 565 16.60 17.96 -0.97
N THR A 566 17.50 18.86 -0.54
CA THR A 566 18.92 18.87 -0.96
C THR A 566 19.77 17.87 -0.16
N SER A 567 19.17 17.17 0.81
CA SER A 567 19.79 16.15 1.67
C SER A 567 19.14 14.78 1.46
N LYS A 568 19.93 13.69 1.59
CA LYS A 568 19.38 12.31 1.62
C LYS A 568 18.75 11.93 2.98
N TYR A 569 18.77 12.82 3.98
CA TYR A 569 18.16 12.54 5.27
C TYR A 569 16.63 12.44 5.18
N PRO A 570 15.96 11.46 5.83
CA PRO A 570 14.54 11.26 5.62
C PRO A 570 13.62 12.41 6.08
N SER A 571 14.03 13.19 7.08
CA SER A 571 13.28 14.35 7.60
C SER A 571 14.07 15.66 7.39
N PRO A 572 14.01 16.30 6.20
CA PRO A 572 14.86 17.44 5.88
C PRO A 572 14.53 18.69 6.70
N ARG A 573 15.59 19.38 7.14
CA ARG A 573 15.49 20.67 7.84
C ARG A 573 15.03 21.80 6.90
N PRO A 574 14.55 22.94 7.42
CA PRO A 574 14.16 24.10 6.59
C PRO A 574 15.27 24.63 5.66
N ASP A 575 16.53 24.55 6.06
CA ASP A 575 17.70 24.94 5.25
C ASP A 575 18.12 23.91 4.18
N GLN A 576 17.43 22.76 4.15
CA GLN A 576 17.67 21.64 3.23
C GLN A 576 16.53 21.47 2.22
N LYS A 577 15.65 22.47 2.07
CA LYS A 577 14.49 22.46 1.18
C LYS A 577 14.63 23.54 0.12
N LEU A 578 14.29 23.21 -1.12
CA LEU A 578 13.96 24.18 -2.17
C LEU A 578 12.46 24.06 -2.46
N PHE A 579 11.82 25.10 -3.01
CA PHE A 579 10.42 24.99 -3.44
C PHE A 579 10.29 25.05 -4.95
N ILE A 580 9.51 24.13 -5.50
CA ILE A 580 9.15 24.08 -6.92
C ILE A 580 7.62 24.03 -7.00
N LEU A 581 7.03 24.87 -7.84
CA LEU A 581 5.59 24.91 -8.09
C LEU A 581 5.32 24.56 -9.56
N GLY A 582 4.33 23.69 -9.78
CA GLY A 582 3.75 23.45 -11.10
C GLY A 582 3.76 22.00 -11.60
N PRO A 583 4.92 21.32 -11.70
CA PRO A 583 5.02 20.01 -12.35
C PRO A 583 4.12 18.92 -11.74
N TYR A 584 3.79 17.90 -12.53
CA TYR A 584 3.03 16.72 -12.04
C TYR A 584 3.80 15.93 -10.97
N LEU A 585 5.13 15.87 -11.07
CA LEU A 585 6.03 15.34 -10.06
C LEU A 585 7.39 16.05 -10.11
N VAL A 586 8.00 16.27 -8.96
CA VAL A 586 9.43 16.60 -8.84
C VAL A 586 10.09 15.48 -8.05
N ARG A 587 11.01 14.75 -8.69
CA ARG A 587 11.74 13.60 -8.11
C ARG A 587 12.98 14.05 -7.34
N SER A 588 13.77 14.93 -7.93
CA SER A 588 14.97 15.49 -7.30
C SER A 588 15.31 16.87 -7.86
N THR A 589 16.12 17.62 -7.11
CA THR A 589 16.63 18.94 -7.53
C THR A 589 18.06 19.15 -7.04
N SER A 590 18.87 19.81 -7.87
CA SER A 590 20.23 20.27 -7.53
C SER A 590 20.48 21.65 -8.14
N VAL A 591 21.43 22.38 -7.58
CA VAL A 591 21.92 23.63 -8.18
C VAL A 591 23.42 23.51 -8.35
N ASP A 592 23.89 23.65 -9.58
CA ASP A 592 25.31 23.67 -9.93
C ASP A 592 25.56 24.69 -11.05
N ASN A 593 26.70 25.39 -11.02
CA ASN A 593 27.16 26.31 -12.07
C ASN A 593 26.08 27.30 -12.60
N GLU A 594 25.26 27.87 -11.71
CA GLU A 594 24.13 28.78 -12.03
C GLU A 594 23.00 28.13 -12.88
N VAL A 595 22.88 26.81 -12.83
CA VAL A 595 21.80 26.01 -13.41
C VAL A 595 21.01 25.31 -12.31
N LEU A 596 19.69 25.43 -12.33
CA LEU A 596 18.78 24.65 -11.48
C LEU A 596 18.42 23.37 -12.22
N GLN A 597 18.90 22.23 -11.75
CA GLN A 597 18.54 20.92 -12.26
C GLN A 597 17.27 20.41 -11.56
N VAL A 598 16.33 19.93 -12.36
CA VAL A 598 15.06 19.35 -11.91
C VAL A 598 14.80 18.06 -12.68
N SER A 599 14.69 16.96 -11.95
CA SER A 599 14.20 15.68 -12.46
C SER A 599 12.75 15.51 -12.01
N GLY A 600 11.87 15.10 -12.92
CA GLY A 600 10.44 15.00 -12.62
C GLY A 600 9.60 14.38 -13.74
N ASP A 601 8.29 14.42 -13.51
CA ASP A 601 7.29 13.95 -14.48
C ASP A 601 6.32 15.09 -14.81
N ASN A 602 5.83 15.12 -16.05
CA ASN A 602 4.85 16.11 -16.50
C ASN A 602 3.91 15.56 -17.60
N ASN A 603 2.65 15.97 -17.62
CA ASN A 603 1.62 15.49 -18.57
C ASN A 603 1.15 16.56 -19.58
N GLY A 604 1.71 17.76 -19.56
CA GLY A 604 1.43 18.81 -20.54
C GLY A 604 2.31 20.04 -20.31
N THR A 605 2.69 20.73 -21.40
CA THR A 605 3.52 21.94 -21.35
C THR A 605 2.99 22.93 -20.33
N MET A 606 3.83 23.34 -19.39
CA MET A 606 3.42 24.16 -18.26
C MET A 606 4.57 24.97 -17.66
N THR A 607 4.25 25.96 -16.81
CA THR A 607 5.25 26.83 -16.19
C THR A 607 5.74 26.24 -14.87
N LEU A 608 6.99 25.79 -14.84
CA LEU A 608 7.71 25.51 -13.61
C LEU A 608 8.13 26.84 -12.98
N GLU A 609 7.84 27.03 -11.70
CA GLU A 609 8.37 28.14 -10.89
C GLU A 609 9.21 27.60 -9.72
N SER A 610 10.37 28.22 -9.46
CA SER A 610 11.30 27.81 -8.41
C SER A 610 11.67 28.94 -7.44
N PHE A 611 11.61 28.64 -6.15
CA PHE A 611 12.06 29.52 -5.06
C PHE A 611 13.30 28.90 -4.42
N ILE A 612 14.43 29.57 -4.63
CA ILE A 612 15.77 29.09 -4.27
C ILE A 612 16.63 30.16 -3.57
N GLY A 613 16.03 31.29 -3.20
CA GLY A 613 16.72 32.43 -2.60
C GLY A 613 17.50 33.29 -3.60
N ASP A 614 18.43 34.11 -3.09
CA ASP A 614 19.30 35.02 -3.85
C ASP A 614 20.40 34.33 -4.68
N VAL A 615 20.23 33.03 -5.01
CA VAL A 615 21.15 32.29 -5.87
C VAL A 615 20.97 32.74 -7.32
N PRO A 616 22.04 33.15 -8.03
CA PRO A 616 21.95 33.49 -9.44
C PRO A 616 21.74 32.23 -10.28
N ILE A 617 20.62 32.20 -11.03
CA ILE A 617 20.35 31.17 -12.04
C ILE A 617 20.24 31.80 -13.43
N LYS A 618 20.84 31.11 -14.42
CA LYS A 618 20.78 31.44 -15.86
C LYS A 618 19.87 30.49 -16.63
N ALA A 619 19.74 29.23 -16.19
CA ALA A 619 18.94 28.21 -16.86
C ALA A 619 18.31 27.23 -15.86
N VAL A 620 17.19 26.63 -16.26
CA VAL A 620 16.62 25.44 -15.61
C VAL A 620 16.90 24.26 -16.52
N GLU A 621 17.47 23.18 -15.99
CA GLU A 621 17.62 21.91 -16.70
C GLU A 621 16.49 20.99 -16.24
N TRP A 622 15.54 20.67 -17.13
CA TRP A 622 14.42 19.78 -16.88
C TRP A 622 14.67 18.45 -17.61
N ASN A 623 14.85 17.35 -16.87
CA ASN A 623 15.09 16.01 -17.43
C ASN A 623 16.19 16.01 -18.52
N GLY A 624 17.32 16.68 -18.25
CA GLY A 624 18.44 16.86 -19.19
C GLY A 624 18.27 17.95 -20.26
N GLN A 625 17.09 18.56 -20.40
CA GLN A 625 16.84 19.66 -21.34
C GLN A 625 17.10 21.02 -20.69
N ILE A 626 18.08 21.77 -21.22
CA ILE A 626 18.39 23.14 -20.77
C ILE A 626 17.34 24.12 -21.32
N LEU A 627 16.69 24.86 -20.42
CA LEU A 627 15.63 25.83 -20.65
C LEU A 627 16.03 27.21 -20.11
N THR A 628 15.62 28.28 -20.80
CA THR A 628 15.87 29.65 -20.35
C THR A 628 15.12 29.95 -19.05
N ALA A 629 15.85 30.29 -18.00
CA ALA A 629 15.25 30.75 -16.75
C ALA A 629 14.89 32.25 -16.82
N THR A 630 13.68 32.62 -16.42
CA THR A 630 13.25 34.02 -16.31
C THR A 630 13.08 34.38 -14.83
N LYS A 631 13.86 35.36 -14.34
CA LYS A 631 13.71 35.83 -12.95
C LYS A 631 12.45 36.69 -12.81
N THR A 632 11.60 36.38 -11.83
CA THR A 632 10.40 37.16 -11.52
C THR A 632 10.74 38.45 -10.76
N PRO A 633 9.84 39.45 -10.70
CA PRO A 633 10.05 40.66 -9.90
C PRO A 633 10.31 40.39 -8.41
N TYR A 634 9.78 39.29 -7.87
CA TYR A 634 9.92 38.87 -6.48
C TYR A 634 11.05 37.87 -6.23
N GLY A 635 11.79 37.47 -7.27
CA GLY A 635 13.08 36.79 -7.15
C GLY A 635 13.10 35.28 -7.40
N SER A 636 11.94 34.64 -7.58
CA SER A 636 11.85 33.26 -8.10
C SER A 636 12.29 33.18 -9.56
N TYR A 637 12.48 31.97 -10.08
CA TYR A 637 12.80 31.72 -11.49
C TYR A 637 11.74 30.84 -12.14
N THR A 638 11.30 31.21 -13.35
CA THR A 638 10.34 30.42 -14.14
C THR A 638 10.96 29.86 -15.41
N ALA A 639 10.47 28.69 -15.84
CA ALA A 639 10.78 28.08 -17.12
C ALA A 639 9.53 27.37 -17.69
N GLN A 640 9.38 27.36 -19.03
CA GLN A 640 8.36 26.53 -19.68
C GLN A 640 8.92 25.12 -19.84
N ILE A 641 8.37 24.14 -19.11
CA ILE A 641 8.74 22.74 -19.23
C ILE A 641 7.82 22.02 -20.22
N PRO A 642 8.34 21.10 -21.06
CA PRO A 642 7.54 20.31 -21.99
C PRO A 642 6.64 19.31 -21.26
N GLY A 643 5.71 18.72 -22.01
CA GLY A 643 4.90 17.58 -21.57
C GLY A 643 4.55 16.67 -22.75
N THR A 644 3.36 16.08 -22.72
CA THR A 644 2.93 15.05 -23.67
C THR A 644 1.91 15.54 -24.70
N GLU A 645 1.66 16.85 -24.79
CA GLU A 645 0.64 17.44 -25.67
C GLU A 645 0.85 17.18 -27.17
N ASN A 646 2.08 16.89 -27.59
CA ASN A 646 2.44 16.51 -28.97
C ASN A 646 2.97 15.06 -29.07
N ARG A 647 2.72 14.22 -28.05
CA ARG A 647 3.17 12.82 -27.98
C ARG A 647 1.95 11.89 -27.96
N SER A 648 2.07 10.71 -28.55
CA SER A 648 1.02 9.70 -28.52
C SER A 648 1.61 8.29 -28.57
N VAL A 649 1.00 7.37 -27.81
CA VAL A 649 1.35 5.95 -27.85
C VAL A 649 0.35 5.22 -28.73
N THR A 650 0.84 4.53 -29.76
CA THR A 650 0.02 3.64 -30.59
C THR A 650 0.18 2.22 -30.10
N LEU A 651 -0.95 1.58 -29.75
CA LEU A 651 -0.95 0.18 -29.29
C LEU A 651 -1.38 -0.76 -30.42
N PRO A 652 -0.73 -1.93 -30.57
CA PRO A 652 -1.06 -2.88 -31.63
C PRO A 652 -2.39 -3.61 -31.34
N PRO A 653 -3.17 -3.96 -32.39
CA PRO A 653 -4.33 -4.83 -32.23
C PRO A 653 -3.90 -6.26 -31.86
N LEU A 654 -4.67 -6.91 -31.00
CA LEU A 654 -4.44 -8.30 -30.57
C LEU A 654 -5.26 -9.26 -31.46
N ASN A 655 -4.86 -9.42 -32.72
CA ASN A 655 -5.59 -10.16 -33.75
C ASN A 655 -4.90 -11.45 -34.26
N HIS A 656 -3.65 -11.70 -33.90
CA HIS A 656 -2.86 -12.86 -34.34
C HIS A 656 -2.75 -13.91 -33.23
N TRP A 657 -3.79 -14.72 -33.06
CA TRP A 657 -3.87 -15.75 -32.02
C TRP A 657 -3.56 -17.13 -32.56
N HIS A 658 -2.84 -17.91 -31.76
CA HIS A 658 -2.74 -19.37 -31.85
C HIS A 658 -3.43 -19.98 -30.63
N SER A 659 -4.01 -21.17 -30.77
CA SER A 659 -4.77 -21.79 -29.68
C SER A 659 -4.75 -23.31 -29.68
N ALA A 660 -4.73 -23.89 -28.47
CA ALA A 660 -4.73 -25.32 -28.19
C ALA A 660 -5.76 -25.67 -27.11
N GLU A 661 -6.19 -26.94 -27.06
CA GLU A 661 -6.95 -27.45 -25.91
C GLU A 661 -6.03 -27.53 -24.69
N SER A 662 -6.53 -27.13 -23.52
CA SER A 662 -5.80 -27.16 -22.24
C SER A 662 -6.57 -27.92 -21.16
N LEU A 663 -7.45 -28.83 -21.60
CA LEU A 663 -8.04 -29.86 -20.75
C LEU A 663 -8.06 -31.24 -21.43
N PRO A 664 -6.94 -31.74 -22.02
CA PRO A 664 -6.91 -33.09 -22.62
C PRO A 664 -7.23 -34.20 -21.61
N GLU A 665 -7.14 -33.92 -20.31
CA GLU A 665 -7.48 -34.81 -19.20
C GLU A 665 -8.93 -35.32 -19.20
N ILE A 666 -9.85 -34.72 -19.96
CA ILE A 666 -11.20 -35.27 -20.08
C ILE A 666 -11.27 -36.49 -21.01
N GLN A 667 -10.29 -36.68 -21.90
CA GLN A 667 -10.35 -37.73 -22.90
C GLN A 667 -10.14 -39.13 -22.29
N PRO A 668 -10.81 -40.18 -22.83
CA PRO A 668 -10.72 -41.54 -22.27
C PRO A 668 -9.32 -42.17 -22.37
N ASP A 669 -8.53 -41.73 -23.35
CA ASP A 669 -7.19 -42.23 -23.72
C ASP A 669 -6.05 -41.37 -23.16
N PHE A 670 -6.34 -40.32 -22.39
CA PHE A 670 -5.33 -39.50 -21.73
C PHE A 670 -4.51 -40.32 -20.72
N ASP A 671 -3.19 -40.36 -20.92
CA ASP A 671 -2.25 -41.01 -20.01
C ASP A 671 -1.89 -40.12 -18.81
N ASP A 672 -2.43 -40.46 -17.63
CA ASP A 672 -2.07 -39.83 -16.36
C ASP A 672 -1.07 -40.67 -15.54
N SER A 673 -0.31 -41.58 -16.16
CA SER A 673 0.67 -42.45 -15.50
C SER A 673 1.67 -41.70 -14.61
N ARG A 674 2.02 -40.45 -14.98
CA ARG A 674 2.95 -39.57 -14.27
C ARG A 674 2.35 -38.78 -13.11
N TRP A 675 1.03 -38.77 -12.96
CA TRP A 675 0.34 -37.96 -11.96
C TRP A 675 0.50 -38.48 -10.52
N THR A 676 0.42 -37.57 -9.56
CA THR A 676 0.48 -37.92 -8.14
C THR A 676 -0.72 -38.77 -7.74
N VAL A 677 -0.45 -39.98 -7.26
CA VAL A 677 -1.48 -40.88 -6.71
C VAL A 677 -1.98 -40.35 -5.37
N ALA A 678 -3.27 -40.01 -5.30
CA ALA A 678 -3.92 -39.54 -4.09
C ALA A 678 -4.38 -40.73 -3.23
N ASN A 679 -3.47 -41.30 -2.43
CA ASN A 679 -3.69 -42.51 -1.63
C ASN A 679 -3.54 -42.34 -0.11
N LYS A 680 -3.36 -41.11 0.41
CA LYS A 680 -3.20 -40.92 1.86
C LYS A 680 -4.47 -41.34 2.62
N SER A 681 -4.31 -42.13 3.68
CA SER A 681 -5.39 -42.55 4.58
C SER A 681 -5.65 -41.58 5.74
N SER A 682 -4.82 -40.54 5.89
CA SER A 682 -4.85 -39.57 6.98
C SER A 682 -4.20 -38.25 6.54
N THR A 683 -4.55 -37.17 7.22
CA THR A 683 -4.05 -35.80 7.03
C THR A 683 -3.71 -35.20 8.39
N LEU A 684 -2.82 -34.19 8.42
CA LEU A 684 -2.58 -33.37 9.60
C LEU A 684 -3.56 -32.18 9.69
N SER A 685 -4.35 -31.96 8.65
CA SER A 685 -5.29 -30.85 8.57
C SER A 685 -6.30 -30.90 9.71
N PRO A 686 -6.60 -29.75 10.37
CA PRO A 686 -7.64 -29.69 11.38
C PRO A 686 -9.04 -29.96 10.80
N GLN A 687 -9.20 -29.83 9.47
CA GLN A 687 -10.42 -30.19 8.76
C GLN A 687 -10.42 -31.70 8.50
N ALA A 688 -11.37 -32.43 9.10
CA ALA A 688 -11.55 -33.85 8.80
C ALA A 688 -11.96 -34.05 7.32
N PRO A 689 -11.35 -35.01 6.60
CA PRO A 689 -11.78 -35.34 5.24
C PRO A 689 -13.15 -36.03 5.26
N LEU A 690 -13.99 -35.71 4.29
CA LEU A 690 -15.34 -36.29 4.17
C LEU A 690 -15.30 -37.76 3.71
N THR A 691 -14.31 -38.10 2.89
CA THR A 691 -14.08 -39.42 2.29
C THR A 691 -12.62 -39.82 2.45
N LEU A 692 -12.31 -41.10 2.24
CA LEU A 692 -10.95 -41.57 1.99
C LEU A 692 -10.82 -42.11 0.55
N PRO A 693 -9.62 -42.02 -0.08
CA PRO A 693 -8.40 -41.37 0.41
C PRO A 693 -8.54 -39.84 0.57
N VAL A 694 -7.60 -39.22 1.28
CA VAL A 694 -7.56 -37.75 1.45
C VAL A 694 -7.37 -37.08 0.08
N LEU A 695 -8.19 -36.08 -0.22
CA LEU A 695 -8.18 -35.32 -1.48
C LEU A 695 -7.88 -33.82 -1.28
N PHE A 696 -7.21 -33.46 -0.19
CA PHE A 696 -6.73 -32.08 0.01
C PHE A 696 -5.47 -31.86 -0.84
N SER A 697 -5.39 -30.77 -1.61
CA SER A 697 -4.25 -30.58 -2.53
C SER A 697 -2.94 -30.26 -1.81
N SER A 698 -3.02 -29.61 -0.65
CA SER A 698 -1.88 -29.27 0.20
C SER A 698 -1.13 -30.51 0.70
N ASP A 699 -1.86 -31.57 1.04
CA ASP A 699 -1.31 -32.88 1.39
C ASP A 699 -0.41 -33.47 0.27
N TYR A 700 -0.61 -33.08 -0.99
CA TYR A 700 0.15 -33.58 -2.15
C TYR A 700 1.13 -32.55 -2.73
N GLY A 701 1.38 -31.44 -2.03
CA GLY A 701 2.37 -30.45 -2.46
C GLY A 701 1.87 -29.44 -3.49
N TYR A 702 0.56 -29.26 -3.65
CA TYR A 702 -0.03 -28.36 -4.64
C TYR A 702 -0.91 -27.29 -3.97
N TYR A 703 -0.47 -26.03 -4.03
CA TYR A 703 -1.01 -24.97 -3.17
C TYR A 703 -1.72 -23.82 -3.90
N ALA A 704 -1.22 -23.38 -5.06
CA ALA A 704 -1.73 -22.21 -5.78
C ALA A 704 -2.39 -22.57 -7.12
N GLY A 705 -3.34 -21.77 -7.59
CA GLY A 705 -4.02 -21.94 -8.88
C GLY A 705 -4.91 -23.18 -9.01
N ALA A 706 -5.18 -23.60 -10.26
CA ALA A 706 -6.06 -24.73 -10.57
C ALA A 706 -5.57 -26.08 -10.01
N LYS A 707 -6.48 -27.03 -9.81
CA LYS A 707 -6.20 -28.43 -9.44
C LYS A 707 -7.08 -29.34 -10.29
N ILE A 708 -6.52 -30.44 -10.79
CA ILE A 708 -7.27 -31.45 -11.54
C ILE A 708 -7.20 -32.76 -10.76
N TYR A 709 -8.33 -33.45 -10.64
CA TYR A 709 -8.45 -34.76 -9.99
C TYR A 709 -9.02 -35.76 -10.99
N ARG A 710 -8.46 -36.97 -11.03
CA ARG A 710 -8.99 -38.10 -11.80
C ARG A 710 -9.34 -39.25 -10.85
N GLY A 711 -10.63 -39.56 -10.79
CA GLY A 711 -11.19 -40.60 -9.92
C GLY A 711 -11.65 -41.80 -10.73
N TYR A 712 -11.08 -42.97 -10.45
CA TYR A 712 -11.32 -44.23 -11.15
C TYR A 712 -12.26 -45.14 -10.37
N PHE A 713 -13.11 -45.89 -11.06
CA PHE A 713 -14.05 -46.88 -10.50
C PHE A 713 -14.33 -48.00 -11.51
N ASP A 714 -14.95 -49.11 -11.07
CA ASP A 714 -15.24 -50.27 -11.92
C ASP A 714 -16.74 -50.58 -11.99
N GLY A 715 -17.32 -50.70 -13.19
CA GLY A 715 -18.67 -51.25 -13.42
C GLY A 715 -19.70 -50.26 -13.98
N ILE A 716 -20.97 -50.71 -14.10
CA ILE A 716 -22.04 -50.02 -14.87
C ILE A 716 -23.30 -49.62 -14.06
N ASN A 717 -23.32 -49.83 -12.74
CA ASN A 717 -24.55 -49.96 -11.93
C ASN A 717 -24.99 -48.75 -11.08
N TYR A 718 -24.37 -47.56 -11.17
CA TYR A 718 -24.87 -46.39 -10.43
C TYR A 718 -25.26 -45.23 -11.36
N THR A 719 -25.96 -44.25 -10.80
CA THR A 719 -26.74 -43.25 -11.54
C THR A 719 -26.39 -41.80 -11.22
N ALA A 720 -25.56 -41.55 -10.20
CA ALA A 720 -25.15 -40.21 -9.79
C ALA A 720 -23.76 -40.19 -9.16
N VAL A 721 -23.20 -39.03 -8.87
CA VAL A 721 -22.02 -38.84 -8.00
C VAL A 721 -22.25 -37.61 -7.13
N ASN A 722 -21.99 -37.70 -5.82
CA ASN A 722 -22.04 -36.54 -4.93
C ASN A 722 -20.62 -35.99 -4.73
N ILE A 723 -20.43 -34.72 -5.06
CA ILE A 723 -19.15 -34.02 -4.97
C ILE A 723 -19.32 -32.83 -4.02
N THR A 724 -18.49 -32.79 -2.98
CA THR A 724 -18.23 -31.57 -2.21
C THR A 724 -16.86 -31.03 -2.61
N ALA A 725 -16.82 -29.81 -3.12
CA ALA A 725 -15.57 -29.13 -3.48
C ALA A 725 -15.41 -27.87 -2.61
N ALA A 726 -14.16 -27.48 -2.34
CA ALA A 726 -13.82 -26.24 -1.64
C ALA A 726 -12.59 -25.62 -2.31
N GLY A 727 -12.64 -24.30 -2.52
CA GLY A 727 -11.56 -23.55 -3.16
C GLY A 727 -11.45 -22.10 -2.68
N GLY A 728 -12.14 -21.74 -1.60
CA GLY A 728 -12.30 -20.36 -1.16
C GLY A 728 -13.43 -19.64 -1.90
N LEU A 729 -13.70 -18.38 -1.53
CA LEU A 729 -14.79 -17.60 -2.12
C LEU A 729 -14.59 -17.41 -3.64
N ALA A 730 -15.70 -17.27 -4.37
CA ALA A 730 -15.75 -17.15 -5.83
C ALA A 730 -15.03 -18.27 -6.61
N PHE A 731 -14.69 -19.42 -6.00
CA PHE A 731 -14.16 -20.58 -6.71
C PHE A 731 -15.24 -21.25 -7.56
N GLY A 732 -14.83 -21.96 -8.60
CA GLY A 732 -15.73 -22.76 -9.45
C GLY A 732 -15.07 -24.09 -9.77
N TRP A 733 -15.87 -25.07 -10.18
CA TRP A 733 -15.40 -26.40 -10.55
C TRP A 733 -16.35 -27.04 -11.57
N ASN A 734 -15.84 -28.00 -12.32
CA ASN A 734 -16.59 -28.81 -13.27
C ASN A 734 -16.14 -30.26 -13.15
N ALA A 735 -17.03 -31.19 -13.50
CA ALA A 735 -16.73 -32.61 -13.56
C ALA A 735 -17.14 -33.17 -14.92
N TRP A 736 -16.25 -33.97 -15.49
CA TRP A 736 -16.47 -34.71 -16.73
C TRP A 736 -16.33 -36.21 -16.46
N LEU A 737 -17.02 -36.99 -17.28
CA LEU A 737 -16.90 -38.44 -17.37
C LEU A 737 -16.51 -38.76 -18.81
N ASN A 738 -15.26 -39.14 -19.05
CA ASN A 738 -14.76 -39.64 -20.33
C ASN A 738 -15.17 -38.75 -21.53
N GLY A 739 -14.96 -37.43 -21.40
CA GLY A 739 -15.28 -36.40 -22.39
C GLY A 739 -16.65 -35.72 -22.20
N HIS A 740 -17.58 -36.33 -21.46
CA HIS A 740 -18.92 -35.78 -21.25
C HIS A 740 -19.01 -34.94 -19.98
N LEU A 741 -19.50 -33.69 -20.08
CA LEU A 741 -19.81 -32.88 -18.90
C LEU A 741 -20.94 -33.55 -18.11
N ILE A 742 -20.72 -33.78 -16.82
CA ILE A 742 -21.77 -34.28 -15.89
C ILE A 742 -22.24 -33.20 -14.91
N GLY A 743 -21.54 -32.06 -14.84
CA GLY A 743 -21.97 -30.85 -14.15
C GLY A 743 -20.83 -30.09 -13.48
N GLY A 744 -21.15 -29.34 -12.43
CA GLY A 744 -20.20 -28.49 -11.73
C GLY A 744 -20.87 -27.40 -10.90
N HIS A 745 -20.10 -26.39 -10.52
CA HIS A 745 -20.58 -25.14 -9.96
C HIS A 745 -19.84 -23.95 -10.61
N PRO A 746 -20.56 -22.94 -11.16
CA PRO A 746 -19.95 -21.79 -11.81
C PRO A 746 -19.21 -20.88 -10.81
N GLY A 747 -19.53 -21.01 -9.53
CA GLY A 747 -18.95 -20.25 -8.43
C GLY A 747 -19.84 -19.11 -7.99
N ASP A 748 -19.60 -18.69 -6.74
CA ASP A 748 -20.44 -17.75 -6.00
C ASP A 748 -19.51 -16.96 -5.05
N PRO A 749 -19.61 -15.62 -4.98
CA PRO A 749 -18.74 -14.79 -4.14
C PRO A 749 -18.90 -15.06 -2.64
N ASP A 750 -20.03 -15.62 -2.19
CA ASP A 750 -20.34 -15.87 -0.78
C ASP A 750 -20.04 -17.32 -0.33
N LEU A 751 -19.77 -18.24 -1.27
CA LEU A 751 -19.56 -19.67 -0.98
C LEU A 751 -18.10 -20.12 -1.14
N SER A 752 -17.49 -20.52 -0.03
CA SER A 752 -16.11 -21.06 0.01
C SER A 752 -16.02 -22.55 -0.32
N ALA A 753 -17.14 -23.25 -0.23
CA ALA A 753 -17.34 -24.66 -0.57
C ALA A 753 -18.75 -24.88 -1.12
N THR A 754 -18.91 -25.87 -2.00
CA THR A 754 -20.19 -26.23 -2.61
C THR A 754 -20.37 -27.75 -2.65
N ASN A 755 -21.62 -28.21 -2.55
CA ASN A 755 -22.01 -29.62 -2.72
C ASN A 755 -22.94 -29.74 -3.92
N SER A 756 -22.75 -30.76 -4.75
CA SER A 756 -23.68 -31.08 -5.83
C SER A 756 -23.78 -32.59 -6.03
N THR A 757 -24.99 -33.07 -6.35
CA THR A 757 -25.22 -34.45 -6.79
C THR A 757 -25.46 -34.43 -8.30
N LEU A 758 -24.48 -34.96 -9.05
CA LEU A 758 -24.46 -34.94 -10.51
C LEU A 758 -25.01 -36.25 -11.06
N THR A 759 -25.94 -36.20 -12.01
CA THR A 759 -26.50 -37.38 -12.66
C THR A 759 -25.52 -37.94 -13.70
N LEU A 760 -25.41 -39.26 -13.79
CA LEU A 760 -24.57 -39.94 -14.78
C LEU A 760 -25.41 -40.32 -16.03
N PRO A 761 -24.90 -40.16 -17.26
CA PRO A 761 -25.67 -40.44 -18.47
C PRO A 761 -26.06 -41.92 -18.61
N ALA A 762 -27.33 -42.19 -18.91
CA ALA A 762 -27.78 -43.53 -19.25
C ALA A 762 -27.26 -43.95 -20.63
N GLY A 763 -26.65 -45.14 -20.72
CA GLY A 763 -26.17 -45.72 -21.98
C GLY A 763 -24.65 -45.67 -22.20
N ILE A 764 -23.88 -45.02 -21.32
CA ILE A 764 -22.42 -45.22 -21.25
C ILE A 764 -22.15 -46.58 -20.60
N LEU A 765 -21.29 -47.40 -21.20
CA LEU A 765 -20.82 -48.68 -20.63
C LEU A 765 -19.80 -48.43 -19.49
N GLY A 766 -20.26 -47.79 -18.42
CA GLY A 766 -19.57 -47.66 -17.14
C GLY A 766 -19.56 -46.25 -16.55
N ALA A 767 -20.28 -46.03 -15.44
CA ALA A 767 -20.10 -44.87 -14.54
C ALA A 767 -20.72 -45.06 -13.14
N TYR A 768 -20.12 -44.44 -12.11
CA TYR A 768 -20.40 -44.75 -10.70
C TYR A 768 -20.66 -43.53 -9.75
N LEU A 769 -21.69 -43.52 -8.87
CA LEU A 769 -21.67 -43.71 -7.39
C LEU A 769 -23.06 -43.91 -6.69
N LEU A 770 -23.16 -44.77 -5.65
CA LEU A 770 -23.82 -44.60 -4.31
C LEU A 770 -24.15 -45.95 -3.65
N PRO A 771 -23.76 -46.16 -2.37
CA PRO A 771 -24.79 -46.33 -1.34
C PRO A 771 -24.45 -45.62 -0.01
N GLY A 772 -25.47 -45.33 0.81
CA GLY A 772 -25.35 -44.62 2.08
C GLY A 772 -24.67 -45.44 3.20
N GLY A 773 -23.35 -45.57 3.14
CA GLY A 773 -22.49 -46.21 4.14
C GLY A 773 -21.40 -45.31 4.70
N THR A 774 -20.67 -45.79 5.71
CA THR A 774 -19.57 -45.09 6.40
C THR A 774 -18.44 -44.62 5.45
N ARG A 775 -17.61 -43.65 5.91
CA ARG A 775 -16.52 -42.93 5.20
C ARG A 775 -15.57 -43.73 4.27
N THR A 776 -15.60 -45.05 4.31
CA THR A 776 -14.68 -45.99 3.66
C THR A 776 -15.19 -46.63 2.36
N ALA A 777 -16.45 -46.42 1.95
CA ALA A 777 -17.07 -47.14 0.83
C ALA A 777 -17.58 -46.24 -0.31
N THR A 778 -16.68 -45.42 -0.90
CA THR A 778 -17.03 -44.46 -1.96
C THR A 778 -17.16 -45.05 -3.37
N GLY A 779 -16.87 -46.34 -3.58
CA GLY A 779 -16.94 -46.97 -4.92
C GLY A 779 -15.77 -46.65 -5.86
N PHE A 780 -15.08 -45.52 -5.65
CA PHE A 780 -13.79 -45.22 -6.29
C PHE A 780 -12.70 -46.21 -5.84
N LYS A 781 -11.80 -46.56 -6.76
CA LYS A 781 -10.67 -47.50 -6.58
C LYS A 781 -9.33 -46.80 -6.49
N LEU A 782 -9.18 -45.71 -7.21
CA LEU A 782 -7.95 -44.93 -7.33
C LEU A 782 -8.32 -43.47 -7.54
N TRP A 783 -7.59 -42.58 -6.88
CA TRP A 783 -7.59 -41.15 -7.18
C TRP A 783 -6.18 -40.73 -7.58
N LYS A 784 -6.11 -39.82 -8.54
CA LYS A 784 -4.90 -39.08 -8.90
C LYS A 784 -5.21 -37.58 -8.85
N ILE A 785 -4.19 -36.79 -8.54
CA ILE A 785 -4.24 -35.33 -8.46
C ILE A 785 -3.05 -34.74 -9.22
N GLN A 786 -3.30 -33.64 -9.90
CA GLN A 786 -2.27 -32.81 -10.50
C GLN A 786 -2.51 -31.33 -10.18
N GLY A 787 -1.43 -30.64 -9.82
CA GLY A 787 -1.34 -29.19 -9.70
C GLY A 787 -0.24 -28.63 -10.61
N ASN A 788 0.41 -27.56 -10.17
CA ASN A 788 1.50 -26.92 -10.91
C ASN A 788 2.66 -27.88 -11.24
N ALA A 789 3.39 -27.59 -12.32
CA ALA A 789 4.57 -28.38 -12.69
C ALA A 789 5.63 -28.30 -11.59
N GLY A 790 6.32 -29.42 -11.36
CA GLY A 790 7.27 -29.57 -10.25
C GLY A 790 6.68 -29.61 -8.83
N GLY A 791 5.41 -29.24 -8.62
CA GLY A 791 4.80 -29.12 -7.29
C GLY A 791 5.59 -28.15 -6.40
N SER A 792 6.08 -28.64 -5.26
CA SER A 792 6.86 -27.87 -4.29
C SER A 792 8.32 -27.56 -4.68
N LYS A 793 8.76 -27.96 -5.89
CA LYS A 793 10.15 -27.78 -6.38
C LYS A 793 10.50 -26.36 -6.84
N ASN A 794 9.52 -25.48 -7.06
CA ASN A 794 9.71 -24.10 -7.55
C ASN A 794 10.54 -24.00 -8.84
N ILE A 795 10.06 -24.61 -9.93
CA ILE A 795 10.80 -24.69 -11.20
C ILE A 795 10.91 -23.35 -11.95
N ASP A 796 10.18 -22.32 -11.52
CA ASP A 796 10.33 -20.93 -11.94
C ASP A 796 10.58 -20.05 -10.69
N PRO A 797 11.83 -19.96 -10.20
CA PRO A 797 12.14 -19.19 -9.00
C PRO A 797 12.06 -17.67 -9.19
N VAL A 798 12.00 -17.17 -10.44
CA VAL A 798 11.86 -15.74 -10.73
C VAL A 798 10.43 -15.27 -10.52
N ARG A 799 9.45 -16.10 -10.92
CA ARG A 799 8.02 -15.83 -10.72
C ARG A 799 7.47 -16.46 -9.43
N GLY A 800 8.21 -17.38 -8.83
CA GLY A 800 7.96 -17.92 -7.51
C GLY A 800 6.77 -18.90 -7.43
N PRO A 801 6.52 -19.44 -6.22
CA PRO A 801 5.72 -20.67 -6.04
C PRO A 801 4.21 -20.53 -6.25
N MET A 802 3.71 -19.32 -6.53
CA MET A 802 2.28 -19.03 -6.66
C MET A 802 1.86 -18.65 -8.08
N ASN A 803 2.81 -18.38 -9.00
CA ASN A 803 2.51 -17.92 -10.36
C ASN A 803 1.74 -18.93 -11.23
N GLU A 804 1.95 -20.23 -10.98
CA GLU A 804 1.42 -21.33 -11.81
C GLU A 804 0.34 -22.13 -11.07
N GLY A 805 -0.77 -22.41 -11.77
CA GLY A 805 -1.76 -23.42 -11.44
C GLY A 805 -1.52 -24.75 -12.14
N GLY A 806 -2.53 -25.63 -12.09
CA GLY A 806 -2.45 -27.00 -12.58
C GLY A 806 -3.07 -27.30 -13.95
N LEU A 807 -3.50 -26.31 -14.73
CA LEU A 807 -4.01 -26.56 -16.09
C LEU A 807 -2.90 -27.09 -17.01
N TYR A 808 -3.26 -27.87 -18.03
CA TYR A 808 -2.30 -28.50 -18.95
C TYR A 808 -1.30 -27.50 -19.55
N ALA A 809 -1.78 -26.36 -20.06
CA ALA A 809 -0.97 -25.26 -20.59
C ALA A 809 -0.01 -24.64 -19.55
N GLU A 810 -0.42 -24.58 -18.28
CA GLU A 810 0.42 -24.08 -17.19
C GLU A 810 1.57 -25.07 -16.93
N ARG A 811 1.26 -26.37 -16.87
CA ARG A 811 2.29 -27.41 -16.63
C ARG A 811 3.33 -27.48 -17.75
N LEU A 812 2.92 -27.24 -18.99
CA LEU A 812 3.81 -27.18 -20.15
C LEU A 812 4.49 -25.81 -20.36
N GLY A 813 4.11 -24.78 -19.61
CA GLY A 813 4.74 -23.46 -19.70
C GLY A 813 4.33 -22.63 -20.91
N TRP A 814 3.24 -22.92 -21.62
CA TRP A 814 2.86 -22.25 -22.88
C TRP A 814 2.64 -20.72 -22.77
N PHE A 815 2.50 -20.21 -21.55
CA PHE A 815 2.40 -18.79 -21.22
C PHE A 815 3.75 -18.06 -21.15
N LEU A 816 4.87 -18.78 -21.25
CA LEU A 816 6.23 -18.24 -21.11
C LEU A 816 6.73 -17.57 -22.39
N PRO A 817 7.59 -16.52 -22.28
CA PRO A 817 8.19 -15.84 -23.42
C PRO A 817 8.93 -16.81 -24.36
N GLY A 818 8.62 -16.72 -25.65
CA GLY A 818 9.32 -17.51 -26.68
C GLY A 818 8.84 -18.95 -26.86
N PHE A 819 7.72 -19.35 -26.25
CA PHE A 819 7.02 -20.57 -26.64
C PHE A 819 6.58 -20.48 -28.13
N PRO A 820 6.93 -21.47 -29.00
CA PRO A 820 6.76 -21.36 -30.45
C PRO A 820 5.34 -21.74 -30.91
N ALA A 821 4.32 -21.04 -30.41
CA ALA A 821 2.90 -21.35 -30.66
C ALA A 821 2.49 -21.37 -32.15
N SER A 822 3.28 -20.79 -33.07
CA SER A 822 3.03 -20.87 -34.52
C SER A 822 3.45 -22.19 -35.15
N ASP A 823 4.42 -22.87 -34.56
CA ASP A 823 5.06 -24.08 -35.09
C ASP A 823 4.75 -25.33 -34.24
N ASP A 824 4.13 -25.14 -33.07
CA ASP A 824 3.70 -26.21 -32.16
C ASP A 824 2.49 -26.98 -32.71
N THR A 825 2.57 -28.32 -32.65
CA THR A 825 1.56 -29.22 -33.22
C THR A 825 0.20 -29.18 -32.52
N GLU A 826 0.15 -28.80 -31.24
CA GLU A 826 -1.11 -28.66 -30.49
C GLU A 826 -1.82 -27.32 -30.83
N PHE A 827 -1.06 -26.31 -31.25
CA PHE A 827 -1.54 -24.97 -31.59
C PHE A 827 -1.96 -24.80 -33.07
N SER A 828 -2.38 -25.89 -33.71
CA SER A 828 -2.82 -25.92 -35.12
C SER A 828 -4.06 -25.05 -35.46
N SER A 829 -4.70 -24.42 -34.47
CA SER A 829 -5.87 -23.56 -34.65
C SER A 829 -5.55 -22.10 -34.37
N THR A 830 -5.84 -21.23 -35.34
CA THR A 830 -5.74 -19.77 -35.21
C THR A 830 -7.01 -19.11 -34.64
N SER A 831 -7.89 -19.85 -33.96
CA SER A 831 -9.10 -19.29 -33.37
C SER A 831 -8.78 -18.29 -32.25
N SER A 832 -9.47 -17.17 -32.24
CA SER A 832 -9.34 -16.09 -31.26
C SER A 832 -10.13 -16.38 -29.97
N PRO A 833 -9.75 -15.80 -28.80
CA PRO A 833 -10.64 -15.74 -27.64
C PRO A 833 -12.00 -15.05 -27.93
N LEU A 834 -12.09 -14.27 -29.01
CA LEU A 834 -13.34 -13.68 -29.50
C LEU A 834 -14.24 -14.69 -30.25
N ASP A 835 -13.66 -15.73 -30.85
CA ASP A 835 -14.40 -16.89 -31.39
C ASP A 835 -14.82 -17.83 -30.25
N GLY A 836 -13.94 -17.97 -29.25
CA GLY A 836 -14.18 -18.70 -28.01
C GLY A 836 -14.22 -20.22 -28.17
N ILE A 837 -14.96 -20.87 -27.27
CA ILE A 837 -15.18 -22.31 -27.17
C ILE A 837 -16.69 -22.56 -27.25
N LYS A 838 -17.11 -23.60 -27.99
CA LYS A 838 -18.54 -23.88 -28.28
C LYS A 838 -19.23 -24.82 -27.29
N GLN A 839 -18.50 -25.37 -26.32
CA GLN A 839 -18.96 -26.31 -25.31
C GLN A 839 -18.11 -26.13 -24.03
N SER A 840 -18.37 -26.89 -22.97
CA SER A 840 -17.53 -26.84 -21.77
C SER A 840 -16.12 -27.39 -22.03
N GLY A 841 -15.13 -26.80 -21.34
CA GLY A 841 -13.72 -27.16 -21.50
C GLY A 841 -12.80 -25.98 -21.17
N VAL A 842 -11.50 -26.17 -21.41
CA VAL A 842 -10.49 -25.11 -21.26
C VAL A 842 -9.66 -25.02 -22.52
N ARG A 843 -9.64 -23.85 -23.16
CA ARG A 843 -8.81 -23.57 -24.33
C ARG A 843 -7.80 -22.50 -23.99
N PHE A 844 -6.56 -22.71 -24.44
CA PHE A 844 -5.45 -21.78 -24.25
C PHE A 844 -5.20 -21.01 -25.54
N TYR A 845 -4.95 -19.71 -25.42
CA TYR A 845 -4.73 -18.78 -26.52
C TYR A 845 -3.43 -18.03 -26.26
N VAL A 846 -2.56 -17.94 -27.26
CA VAL A 846 -1.28 -17.22 -27.21
C VAL A 846 -1.19 -16.25 -28.39
N THR A 847 -0.74 -15.02 -28.13
CA THR A 847 -0.40 -14.02 -29.13
C THR A 847 0.89 -13.30 -28.74
N THR A 848 1.58 -12.73 -29.72
CA THR A 848 2.73 -11.86 -29.49
C THR A 848 2.51 -10.52 -30.18
N PHE A 849 2.92 -9.44 -29.51
CA PHE A 849 2.86 -8.08 -30.04
C PHE A 849 4.15 -7.33 -29.71
N ASN A 850 4.45 -6.26 -30.44
CA ASN A 850 5.59 -5.39 -30.14
C ASN A 850 5.08 -4.03 -29.65
N LEU A 851 5.75 -3.47 -28.65
CA LEU A 851 5.63 -2.06 -28.29
C LEU A 851 6.90 -1.32 -28.71
N ASP A 852 6.78 -0.02 -28.91
CA ASP A 852 7.91 0.90 -29.14
C ASP A 852 7.57 2.26 -28.54
N ILE A 853 7.36 2.28 -27.22
CA ILE A 853 7.08 3.49 -26.44
C ILE A 853 8.39 4.29 -26.33
N ASP A 854 8.32 5.62 -26.49
CA ASP A 854 9.49 6.48 -26.37
C ASP A 854 10.11 6.39 -24.97
N SER A 855 11.44 6.47 -24.90
CA SER A 855 12.23 6.21 -23.68
C SER A 855 11.98 7.20 -22.54
N ASP A 856 11.44 8.38 -22.83
CA ASP A 856 11.11 9.45 -21.89
C ASP A 856 9.63 9.46 -21.46
N LEU A 857 8.85 8.40 -21.72
CA LEU A 857 7.42 8.34 -21.41
C LEU A 857 7.06 7.26 -20.38
N ASP A 858 6.36 7.64 -19.30
CA ASP A 858 5.52 6.71 -18.50
C ASP A 858 4.15 6.63 -19.18
N ALA A 859 3.83 5.46 -19.73
CA ALA A 859 2.53 5.18 -20.35
C ALA A 859 1.94 3.91 -19.73
N PRO A 860 1.32 3.96 -18.53
CA PRO A 860 0.86 2.76 -17.85
C PRO A 860 -0.13 1.97 -18.71
N ILE A 861 0.24 0.76 -19.10
CA ILE A 861 -0.54 -0.11 -19.99
C ILE A 861 -1.48 -1.01 -19.18
N GLY A 862 -2.65 -1.32 -19.72
CA GLY A 862 -3.52 -2.37 -19.22
C GLY A 862 -4.08 -3.27 -20.31
N VAL A 863 -4.49 -4.46 -19.92
CA VAL A 863 -5.35 -5.35 -20.70
C VAL A 863 -6.80 -5.12 -20.27
N SER A 864 -7.70 -4.86 -21.22
CA SER A 864 -9.14 -4.77 -20.98
C SER A 864 -9.84 -5.99 -21.58
N LEU A 865 -10.69 -6.64 -20.77
CA LEU A 865 -11.50 -7.79 -21.16
C LEU A 865 -12.99 -7.48 -20.99
N SER A 866 -13.78 -7.92 -21.96
CA SER A 866 -15.24 -7.96 -21.88
C SER A 866 -15.79 -9.27 -22.43
N ALA A 867 -17.00 -9.66 -22.02
CA ALA A 867 -17.67 -10.87 -22.50
C ALA A 867 -19.18 -10.61 -22.66
N PRO A 868 -19.88 -11.40 -23.51
CA PRO A 868 -21.32 -11.31 -23.65
C PRO A 868 -22.04 -11.47 -22.31
N ASN A 869 -23.13 -10.73 -22.10
CA ASN A 869 -23.93 -10.83 -20.88
C ASN A 869 -24.40 -12.29 -20.65
N GLY A 870 -24.25 -12.78 -19.41
CA GLY A 870 -24.54 -14.17 -19.06
C GLY A 870 -23.46 -15.19 -19.41
N THR A 871 -22.29 -14.77 -19.93
CA THR A 871 -21.15 -15.69 -20.16
C THR A 871 -20.65 -16.29 -18.84
N ILE A 872 -20.78 -17.61 -18.70
CA ILE A 872 -20.30 -18.35 -17.51
C ILE A 872 -18.91 -18.92 -17.80
N ALA A 873 -17.89 -18.15 -17.47
CA ALA A 873 -16.50 -18.47 -17.80
C ALA A 873 -15.51 -18.02 -16.72
N ARG A 874 -14.28 -18.53 -16.82
CA ARG A 874 -13.13 -18.04 -16.05
C ARG A 874 -11.98 -17.83 -17.02
N VAL A 875 -11.38 -16.65 -16.95
CA VAL A 875 -10.21 -16.30 -17.76
C VAL A 875 -9.05 -15.95 -16.86
N MET A 876 -7.89 -16.52 -17.14
CA MET A 876 -6.61 -16.10 -16.54
C MET A 876 -5.78 -15.40 -17.61
N ILE A 877 -5.05 -14.37 -17.20
CA ILE A 877 -4.25 -13.50 -18.07
C ILE A 877 -2.79 -13.67 -17.70
N TRP A 878 -1.94 -13.96 -18.69
CA TRP A 878 -0.49 -13.96 -18.52
C TRP A 878 0.18 -12.97 -19.47
N VAL A 879 1.11 -12.18 -18.94
CA VAL A 879 1.98 -11.31 -19.74
C VAL A 879 3.43 -11.67 -19.45
N ASN A 880 4.19 -12.01 -20.50
CA ASN A 880 5.59 -12.44 -20.42
C ASN A 880 5.89 -13.48 -19.31
N GLY A 881 4.99 -14.44 -19.14
CA GLY A 881 5.09 -15.51 -18.14
C GLY A 881 4.40 -15.22 -16.80
N TYR A 882 4.05 -13.98 -16.49
CA TYR A 882 3.44 -13.62 -15.20
C TYR A 882 1.91 -13.70 -15.26
N GLN A 883 1.30 -14.48 -14.38
CA GLN A 883 -0.15 -14.47 -14.16
C GLN A 883 -0.52 -13.12 -13.52
N TYR A 884 -1.24 -12.27 -14.25
CA TYR A 884 -1.50 -10.87 -13.88
C TYR A 884 -2.99 -10.49 -13.96
N GLY A 885 -3.87 -11.49 -14.06
CA GLY A 885 -5.31 -11.27 -14.15
C GLY A 885 -6.12 -12.54 -13.93
N LYS A 886 -7.19 -12.43 -13.14
CA LYS A 886 -8.28 -13.41 -13.11
C LYS A 886 -9.59 -12.66 -13.40
N TYR A 887 -10.19 -12.94 -14.54
CA TYR A 887 -11.46 -12.38 -14.98
C TYR A 887 -12.56 -13.45 -14.87
N VAL A 888 -13.68 -13.11 -14.24
CA VAL A 888 -14.84 -14.00 -14.06
C VAL A 888 -16.09 -13.20 -14.41
N PRO A 889 -16.51 -13.17 -15.69
CA PRO A 889 -17.56 -12.25 -16.18
C PRO A 889 -18.89 -12.32 -15.41
N HIS A 890 -19.27 -13.50 -14.91
CA HIS A 890 -20.51 -13.70 -14.14
C HIS A 890 -20.39 -13.42 -12.63
N ILE A 891 -19.22 -12.97 -12.14
CA ILE A 891 -18.99 -12.59 -10.73
C ILE A 891 -18.46 -11.16 -10.61
N GLY A 892 -17.52 -10.74 -11.47
CA GLY A 892 -16.94 -9.39 -11.45
C GLY A 892 -16.14 -9.06 -10.16
N PRO A 893 -15.75 -7.78 -9.97
CA PRO A 893 -16.04 -6.61 -10.81
C PRO A 893 -14.98 -6.34 -11.91
N GLN A 894 -13.77 -6.88 -11.78
CA GLN A 894 -12.60 -6.40 -12.51
C GLN A 894 -12.64 -6.75 -14.01
N THR A 895 -12.62 -5.72 -14.87
CA THR A 895 -12.54 -5.82 -16.34
C THR A 895 -11.25 -5.25 -16.93
N LYS A 896 -10.48 -4.49 -16.13
CA LYS A 896 -9.24 -3.82 -16.52
C LYS A 896 -8.08 -4.27 -15.62
N PHE A 897 -6.96 -4.64 -16.24
CA PHE A 897 -5.82 -5.26 -15.58
C PHE A 897 -4.55 -4.48 -15.94
N PRO A 898 -4.04 -3.60 -15.05
CA PRO A 898 -2.83 -2.84 -15.31
C PRO A 898 -1.60 -3.75 -15.26
N ILE A 899 -0.67 -3.56 -16.19
CA ILE A 899 0.56 -4.35 -16.29
C ILE A 899 1.75 -3.38 -16.19
N PRO A 900 2.60 -3.47 -15.14
CA PRO A 900 3.70 -2.53 -14.96
C PRO A 900 4.87 -2.84 -15.91
N PRO A 901 5.66 -1.83 -16.31
CA PRO A 901 6.94 -2.02 -16.99
C PRO A 901 7.84 -2.98 -16.22
N GLY A 902 8.52 -3.88 -16.92
CA GLY A 902 9.23 -5.03 -16.34
C GLY A 902 8.45 -6.34 -16.45
N ILE A 903 7.13 -6.27 -16.33
CA ILE A 903 6.23 -7.36 -16.70
C ILE A 903 5.81 -7.20 -18.16
N ILE A 904 5.47 -5.97 -18.57
CA ILE A 904 5.39 -5.60 -19.98
C ILE A 904 6.72 -4.98 -20.44
N ASN A 905 7.09 -5.27 -21.69
CA ASN A 905 8.22 -4.68 -22.38
C ASN A 905 7.72 -3.48 -23.17
N ASP A 906 7.91 -2.27 -22.64
CA ASP A 906 7.50 -1.01 -23.28
C ASP A 906 8.17 -0.79 -24.65
N ARG A 907 9.31 -1.45 -24.87
CA ARG A 907 9.98 -1.56 -26.17
C ARG A 907 10.34 -3.01 -26.46
N GLY A 908 9.97 -3.49 -27.65
CA GLY A 908 10.21 -4.87 -28.10
C GLY A 908 9.03 -5.82 -27.91
N GLN A 909 9.31 -7.12 -28.01
CA GLN A 909 8.30 -8.17 -28.08
C GLN A 909 7.71 -8.51 -26.71
N ASN A 910 6.40 -8.71 -26.69
CA ASN A 910 5.61 -9.19 -25.57
C ASN A 910 4.84 -10.45 -25.97
N THR A 911 4.66 -11.37 -25.02
CA THR A 911 3.78 -12.53 -25.12
C THR A 911 2.57 -12.30 -24.21
N LEU A 912 1.36 -12.38 -24.77
CA LEU A 912 0.11 -12.40 -24.03
C LEU A 912 -0.54 -13.77 -24.21
N ALA A 913 -0.92 -14.39 -23.11
CA ALA A 913 -1.68 -15.62 -23.13
C ALA A 913 -2.97 -15.51 -22.29
N LEU A 914 -4.00 -16.24 -22.72
CA LEU A 914 -5.29 -16.34 -22.06
C LEU A 914 -5.74 -17.80 -21.99
N SER A 915 -6.22 -18.24 -20.83
CA SER A 915 -6.92 -19.53 -20.68
C SER A 915 -8.40 -19.23 -20.53
N VAL A 916 -9.23 -19.63 -21.48
CA VAL A 916 -10.69 -19.51 -21.35
C VAL A 916 -11.21 -20.84 -20.87
N TRP A 917 -11.74 -20.87 -19.65
CA TRP A 917 -12.49 -22.01 -19.12
C TRP A 917 -13.99 -21.73 -19.30
N ALA A 918 -14.59 -22.39 -20.28
CA ALA A 918 -16.04 -22.44 -20.46
C ALA A 918 -16.63 -23.44 -19.46
N GLN A 919 -17.42 -22.95 -18.50
CA GLN A 919 -17.93 -23.80 -17.41
C GLN A 919 -19.25 -24.51 -17.73
N THR A 920 -19.82 -24.29 -18.92
CA THR A 920 -21.10 -24.88 -19.36
C THR A 920 -21.04 -25.21 -20.85
N ASP A 921 -21.91 -26.11 -21.31
CA ASP A 921 -22.01 -26.50 -22.74
C ASP A 921 -22.66 -25.44 -23.64
N ALA A 922 -23.03 -24.26 -23.11
CA ALA A 922 -23.27 -23.08 -23.91
C ALA A 922 -21.97 -22.49 -24.52
N GLY A 923 -20.80 -22.96 -24.04
CA GLY A 923 -19.51 -22.42 -24.41
C GLY A 923 -19.18 -21.10 -23.69
N ALA A 924 -18.13 -20.43 -24.16
CA ALA A 924 -17.74 -19.09 -23.72
C ALA A 924 -16.88 -18.40 -24.77
N LYS A 925 -17.05 -17.09 -24.93
CA LYS A 925 -16.21 -16.22 -25.76
C LYS A 925 -16.04 -14.87 -25.09
N LEU A 926 -15.07 -14.09 -25.55
CA LEU A 926 -14.93 -12.68 -25.18
C LEU A 926 -15.54 -11.79 -26.28
N ASP A 927 -15.90 -10.55 -25.92
CA ASP A 927 -16.29 -9.51 -26.88
C ASP A 927 -15.15 -8.49 -27.09
N THR A 928 -14.23 -8.36 -26.13
CA THR A 928 -13.05 -7.49 -26.22
C THR A 928 -11.85 -8.14 -25.57
N VAL A 929 -10.69 -8.05 -26.25
CA VAL A 929 -9.35 -8.26 -25.69
C VAL A 929 -8.47 -7.17 -26.29
N GLU A 930 -8.16 -6.13 -25.53
CA GLU A 930 -7.43 -4.96 -26.04
C GLU A 930 -6.36 -4.45 -25.05
N LEU A 931 -5.33 -3.80 -25.60
CA LEU A 931 -4.38 -2.99 -24.85
C LEU A 931 -4.88 -1.54 -24.80
N PHE A 932 -4.72 -0.87 -23.67
CA PHE A 932 -5.02 0.55 -23.52
C PHE A 932 -4.04 1.25 -22.57
N THR A 933 -3.90 2.57 -22.68
CA THR A 933 -3.14 3.42 -21.75
C THR A 933 -4.05 4.01 -20.67
N TYR A 934 -3.61 4.02 -19.41
CA TYR A 934 -4.29 4.74 -18.31
C TYR A 934 -3.93 6.23 -18.24
N GLY A 935 -2.85 6.64 -18.90
CA GLY A 935 -2.32 7.99 -18.91
C GLY A 935 -1.06 8.07 -19.77
N LEU A 936 -0.52 9.28 -19.91
CA LEU A 936 0.74 9.53 -20.59
C LEU A 936 1.46 10.66 -19.86
N TYR A 937 2.73 10.45 -19.52
CA TYR A 937 3.56 11.41 -18.81
C TYR A 937 4.95 11.40 -19.44
N GLN A 938 5.55 12.56 -19.67
CA GLN A 938 6.99 12.64 -19.84
C GLN A 938 7.63 12.45 -18.47
N ALA A 939 8.67 11.63 -18.37
CA ALA A 939 9.32 11.28 -17.11
C ALA A 939 10.83 11.14 -17.30
N ASP A 940 11.58 11.50 -16.25
CA ASP A 940 13.03 11.25 -16.15
C ASP A 940 13.35 9.79 -15.79
N PHE A 941 12.35 9.05 -15.30
CA PHE A 941 12.54 7.68 -14.86
C PHE A 941 12.60 6.72 -16.06
N GLN A 942 13.68 5.94 -16.16
CA GLN A 942 13.86 4.98 -17.24
C GLN A 942 12.93 3.75 -17.11
N PHE A 943 11.88 3.69 -17.93
CA PHE A 943 10.94 2.55 -18.04
C PHE A 943 11.31 1.55 -19.15
N ASP A 944 12.17 1.93 -20.11
CA ASP A 944 12.48 1.14 -21.32
C ASP A 944 13.68 0.18 -21.18
N ARG A 945 13.80 -0.49 -20.02
CA ARG A 945 14.98 -1.33 -19.71
C ARG A 945 14.90 -2.72 -20.34
N ASP A 946 16.05 -3.42 -20.35
CA ASP A 946 16.07 -4.87 -20.61
C ASP A 946 15.53 -5.62 -19.40
N TRP A 947 14.35 -6.22 -19.58
CA TRP A 947 13.62 -6.97 -18.56
C TRP A 947 13.81 -8.48 -18.65
N SER A 948 14.70 -8.97 -19.54
CA SER A 948 14.89 -10.40 -19.81
C SER A 948 15.24 -11.23 -18.56
N TYR A 949 15.92 -10.64 -17.58
CA TYR A 949 16.26 -11.30 -16.31
C TYR A 949 15.04 -11.62 -15.43
N LEU A 950 13.96 -10.85 -15.55
CA LEU A 950 12.66 -11.13 -14.93
C LEU A 950 11.79 -12.05 -15.79
N GLN A 951 12.17 -12.27 -17.05
CA GLN A 951 11.37 -12.98 -18.03
C GLN A 951 12.07 -14.25 -18.56
N PRO A 952 12.39 -15.26 -17.70
CA PRO A 952 12.85 -16.56 -18.17
C PRO A 952 11.96 -17.10 -19.28
N ARG A 953 12.61 -17.54 -20.36
CA ARG A 953 11.97 -18.03 -21.59
C ARG A 953 11.42 -19.43 -21.40
N TRP A 954 10.58 -19.85 -22.34
CA TRP A 954 10.08 -21.22 -22.41
C TRP A 954 11.21 -22.24 -22.63
N GLU A 955 11.11 -23.36 -21.93
CA GLU A 955 11.88 -24.60 -22.12
C GLU A 955 10.88 -25.77 -22.12
N ASP A 956 11.23 -26.90 -22.75
CA ASP A 956 10.35 -28.07 -22.82
C ASP A 956 10.05 -28.64 -21.42
N ARG A 957 8.80 -28.51 -20.99
CA ARG A 957 8.27 -29.00 -19.71
C ARG A 957 7.43 -30.28 -19.86
N SER A 958 7.45 -30.94 -21.01
CA SER A 958 6.68 -32.17 -21.31
C SER A 958 6.90 -33.31 -20.31
N MET A 959 8.00 -33.31 -19.55
CA MET A 959 8.26 -34.24 -18.45
C MET A 959 7.29 -34.13 -17.26
N TRP A 960 6.53 -33.03 -17.13
CA TRP A 960 5.66 -32.72 -15.98
C TRP A 960 4.15 -32.92 -16.21
N SER A 961 3.71 -33.33 -17.40
CA SER A 961 2.28 -33.37 -17.77
C SER A 961 1.61 -34.74 -17.62
#